data_AF-A0A564S073-F1
#
_entry.id   AF-A0A564S073-F1
#
_cell.length_a   1.000
_cell.length_b   1.000
_cell.length_c   1.000
_cell.angle_alpha   90.00
_cell.angle_beta   90.00
_cell.angle_gamma   90.00
#
_symmetry.space_group_name_H-M   'P 1'
#
loop_
_entity.id
_entity.type
_entity.pdbx_description
1 polymer ?
#
loop_
_entity_poly.entity_id
_entity_poly.type
_entity_poly.pdbx_seq_one_letter_code
_entity_poly.pdbx_strand_id
1 'polypeptide(L)'
;MNEQGMSQNGWIESPEHNTDGNSLTALDAKITDMFPGVTVRKDLVNKVKGNALVPSYVLEFLLSAYATNTDQASIESGVDRVRAILANNYVHREEANLIQSKIREKGSHRIIDRVQVALNEKTDLYEATFSNLGISQVIVDPSLVKAYPKLLVTGIWCMCQIGYAYSGDPREVPWQLLQLKPVQMSRDDRENYMQQRSQFTDSEWIDLLMQSIGFNPDLFSDRAKLLHLVRMVPFVERNYNLVELGPKGTGKSHIYSEFSPHGMLISGGEVTVAKLFVNNSNGHLGLVGYWDTVAFDEFAGKAKKAGRDLVDIMKNYMANKSFSRGVETFQGEASMAFVGNTSHNVPYMLKNSDLFEELPKQYHDPAFLDRIHFYLPGWEFEQIRSEMFTSGFGFVVDYLAEILHNLRDADYSDRFEKYFELSSTLSTRDKDGIKKTFSGLMKLIYPDGKATPEQMEPLLRCAIEGRKRVKDQLCRIDSTMEEVEFTYKRVSDGEVVAVQTLEELDYPQLYWRGRVAENSEDEGEAESSVAGDAEAIAGNEAGASENVNALPVARQQETATMTPVERLAAKADGKQWELVENQRGITYYKLFGPYLAGAKKIVVEDAYVRKPYQLRNLAEFLEMLLRCKNPDEDVAVHLVTGHNDPEFVDAQVNGLDELVSTFSQLGVNLTYEFRDTLHDRSITSDTGWQILPGRGLDIFQKFIDGDWLNPLLRHQQLRRVKECKVTYRRIDEK
;
A
#
# COMPACT_ATOMS: atom_id res chain seq x y z
N MET A 1 55.76 -27.68 -28.90
CA MET A 1 54.60 -28.60 -28.83
C MET A 1 53.69 -28.01 -27.78
N ASN A 2 52.93 -26.99 -28.17
CA ASN A 2 51.52 -27.07 -28.62
C ASN A 2 50.61 -27.35 -27.41
N GLU A 3 49.54 -26.63 -27.11
CA GLU A 3 48.79 -25.56 -27.80
C GLU A 3 47.67 -25.11 -26.84
N GLN A 4 47.26 -23.84 -26.94
CA GLN A 4 45.89 -23.29 -26.68
C GLN A 4 45.33 -23.39 -25.24
N GLY A 5 44.72 -22.41 -24.58
CA GLY A 5 44.06 -21.13 -24.89
C GLY A 5 42.99 -21.00 -23.78
N MET A 6 42.91 -19.93 -22.98
CA MET A 6 41.97 -18.82 -23.19
C MET A 6 42.20 -17.74 -22.12
N SER A 7 42.18 -16.50 -22.59
CA SER A 7 42.27 -15.24 -21.86
C SER A 7 40.91 -14.76 -21.31
N GLN A 8 40.98 -14.00 -20.22
CA GLN A 8 40.15 -12.84 -19.84
C GLN A 8 38.62 -12.99 -19.80
N ASN A 9 38.06 -12.73 -18.61
CA ASN A 9 36.94 -11.80 -18.44
C ASN A 9 37.15 -11.06 -17.12
N GLY A 10 37.53 -9.77 -17.24
CA GLY A 10 37.42 -8.78 -16.17
C GLY A 10 36.01 -8.17 -16.17
N TRP A 11 35.77 -7.34 -15.15
CA TRP A 11 34.55 -6.56 -14.87
C TRP A 11 33.46 -7.33 -14.13
N ILE A 12 33.69 -7.54 -12.82
CA ILE A 12 32.61 -7.49 -11.83
C ILE A 12 32.72 -6.08 -11.23
N GLU A 13 31.92 -5.16 -11.75
CA GLU A 13 31.68 -3.89 -11.09
C GLU A 13 31.06 -4.17 -9.72
N SER A 14 31.68 -3.59 -8.71
CA SER A 14 31.19 -3.62 -7.34
C SER A 14 29.86 -2.86 -7.29
N PRO A 15 28.88 -3.26 -6.47
CA PRO A 15 27.69 -2.45 -6.28
C PRO A 15 28.16 -1.10 -5.75
N GLU A 16 27.91 -0.03 -6.51
CA GLU A 16 28.15 1.33 -6.07
C GLU A 16 27.44 1.52 -4.74
N HIS A 17 28.24 1.53 -3.67
CA HIS A 17 27.82 2.13 -2.42
C HIS A 17 27.50 3.58 -2.77
N ASN A 18 26.21 3.87 -2.81
CA ASN A 18 25.66 5.20 -2.98
C ASN A 18 26.36 6.13 -1.97
N THR A 19 27.35 6.86 -2.47
CA THR A 19 28.23 7.77 -1.72
C THR A 19 27.78 9.21 -1.96
N ASP A 20 26.49 9.41 -2.27
CA ASP A 20 25.84 10.70 -2.17
C ASP A 20 25.52 10.97 -0.69
N GLY A 21 26.46 11.65 -0.03
CA GLY A 21 26.33 12.06 1.35
C GLY A 21 25.17 13.06 1.55
N ASN A 22 24.23 12.70 2.43
CA ASN A 22 23.65 13.56 3.47
C ASN A 22 23.34 15.04 3.12
N SER A 23 22.83 15.36 1.93
CA SER A 23 22.22 16.68 1.69
C SER A 23 20.72 16.60 2.01
N LEU A 24 20.24 17.45 2.93
CA LEU A 24 18.80 17.59 3.18
C LEU A 24 18.09 17.90 1.86
N THR A 25 17.02 17.15 1.56
CA THR A 25 16.16 17.48 0.42
C THR A 25 15.43 18.80 0.69
N ALA A 26 14.89 19.42 -0.37
CA ALA A 26 14.06 20.62 -0.20
C ALA A 26 12.86 20.37 0.73
N LEU A 27 12.29 19.16 0.66
CA LEU A 27 11.22 18.72 1.55
C LEU A 27 11.71 18.61 3.00
N ASP A 28 12.87 17.99 3.25
CA ASP A 28 13.42 17.86 4.61
C ASP A 28 13.72 19.23 5.25
N ALA A 29 14.27 20.17 4.47
CA ALA A 29 14.52 21.53 4.93
C ALA A 29 13.21 22.24 5.32
N LYS A 30 12.18 22.11 4.48
CA LYS A 30 10.84 22.67 4.75
C LYS A 30 10.19 22.04 5.98
N ILE A 31 10.27 20.72 6.13
CA ILE A 31 9.72 19.99 7.28
C ILE A 31 10.35 20.49 8.58
N THR A 32 11.68 20.61 8.61
CA THR A 32 12.42 20.98 9.82
C THR A 32 12.24 22.45 10.22
N ASP A 33 12.04 23.35 9.24
CA ASP A 33 11.74 24.77 9.49
C ASP A 33 10.31 24.99 10.01
N MET A 34 9.32 24.33 9.39
CA MET A 34 7.91 24.52 9.73
C MET A 34 7.47 23.77 11.00
N PHE A 35 8.15 22.67 11.37
CA PHE A 35 7.81 21.82 12.50
C PHE A 35 8.99 21.60 13.48
N PRO A 36 9.51 22.67 14.10
CA PRO A 36 10.68 22.56 14.96
C PRO A 36 10.38 21.72 16.21
N GLY A 37 11.24 20.73 16.47
CA GLY A 37 11.19 19.90 17.69
C GLY A 37 10.15 18.78 17.70
N VAL A 38 9.38 18.60 16.62
CA VAL A 38 8.41 17.50 16.47
C VAL A 38 8.72 16.59 15.27
N THR A 39 9.89 16.77 14.67
CA THR A 39 10.40 15.99 13.53
C THR A 39 11.69 15.27 13.90
N VAL A 40 11.94 14.12 13.28
CA VAL A 40 13.14 13.31 13.50
C VAL A 40 13.60 12.69 12.19
N ARG A 41 14.91 12.54 12.02
CA ARG A 41 15.50 11.82 10.90
C ARG A 41 15.33 10.31 11.09
N LYS A 42 14.63 9.65 10.17
CA LYS A 42 14.08 8.30 10.40
C LYS A 42 15.12 7.19 10.37
N ASP A 43 16.22 7.36 9.62
CA ASP A 43 17.33 6.40 9.59
C ASP A 43 18.03 6.23 10.96
N LEU A 44 17.98 7.26 11.82
CA LEU A 44 18.68 7.29 13.10
C LEU A 44 18.12 6.25 14.09
N VAL A 45 16.84 5.89 13.97
CA VAL A 45 16.21 4.89 14.83
C VAL A 45 16.98 3.57 14.75
N ASN A 46 17.32 3.12 13.54
CA ASN A 46 18.08 1.89 13.32
C ASN A 46 19.51 1.97 13.86
N LYS A 47 20.13 3.16 13.85
CA LYS A 47 21.49 3.39 14.39
C LYS A 47 21.55 3.33 15.92
N VAL A 48 20.41 3.56 16.58
CA VAL A 48 20.32 3.70 18.05
C VAL A 48 19.70 2.48 18.70
N LYS A 49 18.80 1.76 18.00
CA LYS A 49 18.09 0.58 18.50
C LYS A 49 19.02 -0.46 19.12
N GLY A 50 20.17 -0.74 18.50
CA GLY A 50 21.17 -1.67 19.01
C GLY A 50 20.54 -3.00 19.46
N ASN A 51 20.85 -3.43 20.69
CA ASN A 51 20.25 -4.62 21.34
C ASN A 51 19.11 -4.27 22.32
N ALA A 52 18.73 -3.00 22.45
CA ALA A 52 17.68 -2.58 23.38
C ALA A 52 16.31 -2.97 22.82
N LEU A 53 15.53 -3.75 23.58
CA LEU A 53 14.16 -4.13 23.23
C LEU A 53 13.19 -3.00 23.59
N VAL A 54 13.39 -1.85 22.94
CA VAL A 54 12.61 -0.62 23.12
C VAL A 54 11.81 -0.36 21.84
N PRO A 55 10.51 -0.04 21.94
CA PRO A 55 9.70 0.32 20.77
C PRO A 55 10.27 1.52 20.00
N SER A 56 10.03 1.56 18.68
CA SER A 56 10.63 2.60 17.82
C SER A 56 10.17 4.01 18.20
N TYR A 57 8.90 4.19 18.61
CA TYR A 57 8.41 5.48 19.06
C TYR A 57 9.12 6.04 20.30
N VAL A 58 9.62 5.17 21.20
CA VAL A 58 10.41 5.60 22.37
C VAL A 58 11.79 6.11 21.92
N LEU A 59 12.39 5.42 20.94
CA LEU A 59 13.67 5.84 20.36
C LEU A 59 13.52 7.17 19.63
N GLU A 60 12.46 7.34 18.84
CA GLU A 60 12.16 8.60 18.16
C GLU A 60 11.93 9.75 19.14
N PHE A 61 11.22 9.52 20.26
CA PHE A 61 11.04 10.53 21.30
C PHE A 61 12.38 10.96 21.94
N LEU A 62 13.28 10.01 22.20
CA LEU A 62 14.61 10.36 22.72
C LEU A 62 15.44 11.11 21.67
N LEU A 63 15.37 10.68 20.41
CA LEU A 63 16.08 11.36 19.32
C LEU A 63 15.54 12.78 19.09
N SER A 64 14.23 13.00 19.14
CA SER A 64 13.66 14.34 19.02
C SER A 64 13.97 15.25 20.21
N ALA A 65 14.38 14.70 21.36
CA ALA A 65 14.82 15.50 22.50
C ALA A 65 16.31 15.90 22.43
N TYR A 66 17.16 15.14 21.74
CA TYR A 66 18.62 15.30 21.79
C TYR A 66 19.31 15.45 20.42
N ALA A 67 18.63 15.16 19.32
CA ALA A 67 19.11 15.22 17.94
C ALA A 67 18.15 16.05 17.06
N THR A 68 17.86 17.27 17.49
CA THR A 68 16.89 18.19 16.86
C THR A 68 17.44 18.97 15.67
N ASN A 69 18.75 19.09 15.56
CA ASN A 69 19.39 19.95 14.57
C ASN A 69 19.63 19.22 13.25
N THR A 70 19.79 19.99 12.17
CA THR A 70 20.04 19.48 10.82
C THR A 70 21.53 19.31 10.51
N ASP A 71 22.43 19.87 11.32
CA ASP A 71 23.87 19.73 11.13
C ASP A 71 24.37 18.34 11.59
N GLN A 72 25.22 17.73 10.76
CA GLN A 72 25.66 16.35 10.95
C GLN A 72 26.39 16.12 12.29
N ALA A 73 27.18 17.10 12.75
CA ALA A 73 27.92 17.00 14.00
C ALA A 73 26.99 16.99 15.23
N SER A 74 25.96 17.84 15.25
CA SER A 74 24.95 17.84 16.32
C SER A 74 24.12 16.56 16.30
N ILE A 75 23.77 16.04 15.11
CA ILE A 75 23.05 14.76 14.97
C ILE A 75 23.87 13.62 15.59
N GLU A 76 25.15 13.51 15.24
CA GLU A 76 26.04 12.48 15.79
C GLU A 76 26.18 12.58 17.31
N SER A 77 26.41 13.80 17.82
CA SER A 77 26.46 14.03 19.27
C SER A 77 25.13 13.65 19.95
N GLY A 78 24.00 13.97 19.33
CA GLY A 78 22.67 13.61 19.82
C GLY A 78 22.45 12.11 19.86
N VAL A 79 22.82 11.40 18.79
CA VAL A 79 22.76 9.93 18.71
C VAL A 79 23.59 9.27 19.81
N ASP A 80 24.81 9.73 20.05
CA ASP A 80 25.67 9.17 21.09
C ASP A 80 25.13 9.44 22.50
N ARG A 81 24.52 10.60 22.74
CA ARG A 81 23.80 10.87 23.99
C ARG A 81 22.62 9.92 24.18
N VAL A 82 21.82 9.66 23.16
CA VAL A 82 20.69 8.73 23.25
C VAL A 82 21.18 7.31 23.52
N ARG A 83 22.23 6.85 22.84
CA ARG A 83 22.86 5.55 23.13
C ARG A 83 23.34 5.46 24.58
N ALA A 84 23.96 6.51 25.10
CA ALA A 84 24.39 6.57 26.49
C ALA A 84 23.22 6.54 27.48
N ILE A 85 22.10 7.21 27.16
CA ILE A 85 20.88 7.16 27.99
C ILE A 85 20.30 5.75 28.01
N LEU A 86 20.19 5.09 26.85
CA LEU A 86 19.68 3.73 26.76
C LEU A 86 20.58 2.76 27.54
N ALA A 87 21.90 2.81 27.33
CA ALA A 87 22.84 1.92 28.02
C ALA A 87 22.83 2.07 29.55
N ASN A 88 22.59 3.28 30.07
CA ASN A 88 22.63 3.54 31.52
C ASN A 88 21.28 3.43 32.23
N ASN A 89 20.17 3.61 31.50
CA ASN A 89 18.85 3.78 32.08
C ASN A 89 17.85 2.72 31.61
N TYR A 90 18.04 2.08 30.45
CA TYR A 90 17.15 0.99 30.05
C TYR A 90 17.37 -0.23 30.94
N VAL A 91 16.27 -0.81 31.41
CA VAL A 91 16.32 -2.00 32.27
C VAL A 91 16.17 -3.24 31.40
N HIS A 92 17.25 -4.00 31.26
CA HIS A 92 17.18 -5.37 30.75
C HIS A 92 16.63 -6.29 31.84
N ARG A 93 15.65 -7.13 31.50
CA ARG A 93 14.98 -8.00 32.49
C ARG A 93 15.95 -8.95 33.21
N GLU A 94 17.02 -9.37 32.53
CA GLU A 94 18.08 -10.22 33.09
C GLU A 94 18.95 -9.49 34.11
N GLU A 95 19.07 -8.16 34.00
CA GLU A 95 19.88 -7.30 34.86
C GLU A 95 19.06 -6.60 35.95
N ALA A 96 17.75 -6.90 36.05
CA ALA A 96 16.83 -6.23 36.96
C ALA A 96 17.35 -6.20 38.41
N ASN A 97 17.85 -7.33 38.92
CA ASN A 97 18.39 -7.44 40.29
C ASN A 97 19.66 -6.58 40.49
N LEU A 98 20.50 -6.45 39.45
CA LEU A 98 21.70 -5.62 39.50
C LEU A 98 21.32 -4.14 39.58
N ILE A 99 20.32 -3.72 38.80
CA ILE A 99 19.81 -2.35 38.81
C ILE A 99 19.11 -2.06 40.15
N GLN A 100 18.33 -3.00 40.70
CA GLN A 100 17.75 -2.87 42.04
C GLN A 100 18.82 -2.67 43.12
N SER A 101 19.92 -3.45 43.10
CA SER A 101 21.06 -3.26 44.02
C SER A 101 21.69 -1.87 43.85
N LYS A 102 21.89 -1.44 42.61
CA LYS A 102 22.44 -0.11 42.29
C LYS A 102 21.56 1.03 42.80
N ILE A 103 20.23 0.91 42.70
CA ILE A 103 19.29 1.89 43.27
C ILE A 103 19.43 1.93 44.80
N ARG A 104 19.49 0.76 45.45
CA ARG A 104 19.68 0.66 46.91
C ARG A 104 20.98 1.31 47.38
N GLU A 105 22.09 1.06 46.70
CA GLU A 105 23.41 1.59 47.08
C GLU A 105 23.54 3.10 46.81
N LYS A 106 22.99 3.58 45.69
CA LYS A 106 23.05 5.00 45.31
C LYS A 106 21.91 5.85 45.89
N GLY A 107 20.91 5.22 46.51
CA GLY A 107 19.69 5.86 47.01
C GLY A 107 18.64 6.14 45.94
N SER A 108 19.04 6.53 44.71
CA SER A 108 18.12 6.61 43.57
C SER A 108 18.82 6.36 42.23
N HIS A 109 18.05 5.92 41.22
CA HIS A 109 18.54 5.77 39.84
C HIS A 109 17.43 6.13 38.84
N ARG A 110 17.82 6.61 37.66
CA ARG A 110 16.90 6.90 36.55
C ARG A 110 16.80 5.67 35.66
N ILE A 111 15.58 5.28 35.33
CA ILE A 111 15.28 4.11 34.50
C ILE A 111 14.30 4.45 33.37
N ILE A 112 14.33 3.63 32.32
CA ILE A 112 13.33 3.57 31.26
C ILE A 112 12.65 2.21 31.37
N ASP A 113 11.37 2.20 31.68
CA ASP A 113 10.59 0.97 31.88
C ASP A 113 9.12 1.19 31.51
N ARG A 114 8.40 0.10 31.28
CA ARG A 114 6.95 0.10 31.10
C ARG A 114 6.28 0.01 32.48
N VAL A 115 5.51 1.05 32.79
CA VAL A 115 4.85 1.22 34.09
C VAL A 115 3.35 1.03 33.93
N GLN A 116 2.77 0.14 34.73
CA GLN A 116 1.33 -0.04 34.86
C GLN A 116 0.90 0.31 36.27
N VAL A 117 -0.24 0.98 36.45
CA VAL A 117 -0.79 1.37 37.74
C VAL A 117 -2.10 0.62 37.98
N ALA A 118 -2.38 0.26 39.22
CA ALA A 118 -3.68 -0.26 39.65
C ALA A 118 -4.11 0.42 40.95
N LEU A 119 -5.42 0.55 41.18
CA LEU A 119 -5.95 0.97 42.48
C LEU A 119 -5.95 -0.24 43.41
N ASN A 120 -5.25 -0.15 44.54
CA ASN A 120 -5.35 -1.13 45.60
C ASN A 120 -6.52 -0.75 46.52
N GLU A 121 -7.66 -1.39 46.34
CA GLU A 121 -8.90 -1.13 47.10
C GLU A 121 -8.77 -1.36 48.61
N LYS A 122 -7.76 -2.14 49.04
CA LYS A 122 -7.55 -2.42 50.48
C LYS A 122 -6.81 -1.30 51.19
N THR A 123 -5.89 -0.65 50.50
CA THR A 123 -5.05 0.44 51.04
C THR A 123 -5.52 1.81 50.57
N ASP A 124 -6.45 1.87 49.61
CA ASP A 124 -6.93 3.09 48.94
C ASP A 124 -5.79 3.90 48.30
N LEU A 125 -4.83 3.20 47.70
CA LEU A 125 -3.64 3.79 47.07
C LEU A 125 -3.48 3.29 45.64
N TYR A 126 -2.98 4.17 44.77
CA TYR A 126 -2.52 3.76 43.45
C TYR A 126 -1.13 3.16 43.54
N GLU A 127 -0.97 1.97 42.98
CA GLU A 127 0.25 1.18 43.04
C GLU A 127 0.75 0.87 41.62
N ALA A 128 1.99 1.27 41.33
CA ALA A 128 2.70 0.98 40.09
C ALA A 128 3.43 -0.36 40.14
N THR A 129 3.43 -1.04 38.99
CA THR A 129 4.23 -2.20 38.65
C THR A 129 5.13 -1.87 37.47
N PHE A 130 6.40 -2.20 37.61
CA PHE A 130 7.46 -1.95 36.62
C PHE A 130 7.80 -3.26 35.93
N SER A 131 7.60 -3.32 34.61
CA SER A 131 7.63 -4.58 33.85
C SER A 131 9.02 -5.20 33.79
N ASN A 132 10.05 -4.38 33.53
CA ASN A 132 11.41 -4.87 33.34
C ASN A 132 12.20 -4.87 34.66
N LEU A 133 12.04 -3.85 35.50
CA LEU A 133 12.67 -3.79 36.82
C LEU A 133 12.09 -4.83 37.78
N GLY A 134 10.86 -5.29 37.55
CA GLY A 134 10.23 -6.36 38.31
C GLY A 134 9.84 -5.96 39.74
N ILE A 135 9.59 -4.67 39.97
CA ILE A 135 9.09 -4.15 41.25
C ILE A 135 7.59 -3.85 41.14
N SER A 136 6.87 -4.02 42.24
CA SER A 136 5.43 -3.77 42.35
C SER A 136 5.11 -3.02 43.63
N GLN A 137 3.84 -2.60 43.76
CA GLN A 137 3.32 -1.88 44.94
C GLN A 137 3.96 -0.50 45.16
N VAL A 138 4.59 0.09 44.14
CA VAL A 138 5.21 1.41 44.24
C VAL A 138 4.11 2.47 44.27
N ILE A 139 3.99 3.23 45.35
CA ILE A 139 2.91 4.22 45.49
C ILE A 139 3.04 5.32 44.43
N VAL A 140 1.91 5.66 43.81
CA VAL A 140 1.80 6.71 42.78
C VAL A 140 0.83 7.79 43.25
N ASP A 141 1.21 9.04 43.03
CA ASP A 141 0.34 10.18 43.32
C ASP A 141 -0.92 10.15 42.42
N PRO A 142 -2.14 10.31 42.98
CA PRO A 142 -3.38 10.32 42.19
C PRO A 142 -3.40 11.36 41.05
N SER A 143 -2.69 12.49 41.20
CA SER A 143 -2.59 13.50 40.15
C SER A 143 -1.89 12.99 38.89
N LEU A 144 -0.88 12.14 39.03
CA LEU A 144 -0.19 11.50 37.90
C LEU A 144 -1.11 10.51 37.18
N VAL A 145 -1.90 9.75 37.94
CA VAL A 145 -2.87 8.81 37.38
C VAL A 145 -3.97 9.54 36.62
N LYS A 146 -4.46 10.65 37.16
CA LYS A 146 -5.45 11.51 36.49
C LYS A 146 -4.89 12.17 35.22
N ALA A 147 -3.63 12.59 35.25
CA ALA A 147 -2.96 13.18 34.10
C ALA A 147 -2.67 12.14 33.01
N TYR A 148 -2.41 10.88 33.38
CA TYR A 148 -2.04 9.80 32.46
C TYR A 148 -2.90 8.55 32.68
N PRO A 149 -4.19 8.57 32.30
CA PRO A 149 -5.14 7.47 32.55
C PRO A 149 -4.69 6.13 31.97
N LYS A 150 -3.91 6.15 30.88
CA LYS A 150 -3.37 4.95 30.22
C LYS A 150 -2.48 4.10 31.12
N LEU A 151 -1.91 4.67 32.19
CA LEU A 151 -1.20 3.91 33.22
C LEU A 151 -2.08 2.80 33.82
N LEU A 152 -3.40 3.01 33.94
CA LEU A 152 -4.34 2.08 34.57
C LEU A 152 -4.72 0.86 33.72
N VAL A 153 -4.41 0.85 32.43
CA VAL A 153 -4.95 -0.13 31.49
C VAL A 153 -3.92 -1.20 31.16
N THR A 154 -2.93 -0.82 30.36
CA THR A 154 -1.89 -1.71 29.82
C THR A 154 -0.49 -1.26 30.23
N GLY A 155 -0.39 -0.10 30.89
CA GLY A 155 0.87 0.55 31.23
C GLY A 155 1.59 1.15 30.01
N ILE A 156 2.29 2.25 30.24
CA ILE A 156 3.00 3.02 29.20
C ILE A 156 4.50 3.10 29.52
N TRP A 157 5.32 3.32 28.51
CA TRP A 157 6.74 3.54 28.70
C TRP A 157 6.99 4.89 29.38
N CYS A 158 7.76 4.85 30.46
CA CYS A 158 8.08 6.02 31.26
C CYS A 158 9.58 6.10 31.52
N MET A 159 10.09 7.33 31.55
CA MET A 159 11.32 7.66 32.24
C MET A 159 10.97 7.89 33.71
N CYS A 160 11.46 7.03 34.59
CA CYS A 160 11.20 7.11 36.02
C CYS A 160 12.48 7.36 36.80
N GLN A 161 12.39 8.11 37.89
CA GLN A 161 13.42 8.12 38.92
C GLN A 161 12.91 7.33 40.11
N ILE A 162 13.57 6.22 40.41
CA ILE A 162 13.20 5.32 41.51
C ILE A 162 14.18 5.50 42.65
N GLY A 163 13.64 5.69 43.84
CA GLY A 163 14.35 5.73 45.10
C GLY A 163 14.18 4.42 45.88
N TYR A 164 15.11 4.16 46.81
CA TYR A 164 15.00 3.07 47.76
C TYR A 164 15.18 3.59 49.19
N ALA A 165 14.15 3.39 50.02
CA ALA A 165 14.12 3.78 51.43
C ALA A 165 13.42 2.68 52.25
N TYR A 166 14.21 1.89 52.98
CA TYR A 166 13.68 0.82 53.83
C TYR A 166 13.25 1.38 55.19
N SER A 167 11.96 1.26 55.52
CA SER A 167 11.38 1.77 56.77
C SER A 167 11.40 0.75 57.93
N GLY A 168 11.63 -0.54 57.64
CA GLY A 168 11.60 -1.60 58.64
C GLY A 168 10.22 -2.22 58.87
N ASP A 169 9.14 -1.64 58.33
CA ASP A 169 7.80 -2.23 58.37
C ASP A 169 7.64 -3.28 57.24
N PRO A 170 7.31 -4.54 57.55
CA PRO A 170 7.04 -5.57 56.53
C PRO A 170 5.88 -5.25 55.57
N ARG A 171 5.02 -4.29 55.91
CA ARG A 171 3.86 -3.87 55.08
C ARG A 171 4.21 -2.79 54.07
N GLU A 172 5.34 -2.11 54.21
CA GLU A 172 5.77 -1.06 53.29
C GLU A 172 6.81 -1.61 52.32
N VAL A 173 6.59 -1.36 51.02
CA VAL A 173 7.65 -1.62 50.04
C VAL A 173 8.68 -0.49 50.10
N PRO A 174 9.98 -0.81 50.03
CA PRO A 174 11.04 0.19 50.15
C PRO A 174 11.20 1.06 48.89
N TRP A 175 10.45 0.76 47.82
CA TRP A 175 10.57 1.43 46.53
C TRP A 175 9.72 2.69 46.49
N GLN A 176 10.34 3.81 46.13
CA GLN A 176 9.67 5.11 46.04
C GLN A 176 9.72 5.65 44.62
N LEU A 177 8.58 6.08 44.10
CA LEU A 177 8.51 6.81 42.84
C LEU A 177 8.83 8.29 43.09
N LEU A 178 10.04 8.71 42.74
CA LEU A 178 10.47 10.10 42.91
C LEU A 178 10.02 10.97 41.74
N GLN A 179 10.07 10.43 40.52
CA GLN A 179 9.62 11.10 39.31
C GLN A 179 9.08 10.08 38.31
N LEU A 180 7.98 10.42 37.64
CA LEU A 180 7.42 9.67 36.52
C LEU A 180 7.18 10.63 35.37
N LYS A 181 7.84 10.39 34.24
CA LYS A 181 7.63 11.13 33.00
C LYS A 181 7.30 10.14 31.88
N PRO A 182 6.07 10.10 31.37
CA PRO A 182 5.75 9.30 30.20
C PRO A 182 6.63 9.67 29.02
N VAL A 183 7.00 8.68 28.22
CA VAL A 183 7.68 8.88 26.94
C VAL A 183 6.61 9.22 25.89
N GLN A 184 5.94 10.35 26.10
CA GLN A 184 4.87 10.87 25.26
C GLN A 184 4.98 12.40 25.13
N MET A 185 4.75 12.93 23.93
CA MET A 185 4.60 14.34 23.59
C MET A 185 3.22 14.80 24.05
N SER A 186 3.18 15.57 25.14
CA SER A 186 1.98 15.79 25.94
C SER A 186 1.11 16.98 25.49
N ARG A 187 1.10 17.36 24.20
CA ARG A 187 0.44 18.61 23.75
C ARG A 187 -0.44 18.37 22.53
N ASP A 188 -1.70 18.77 22.63
CA ASP A 188 -2.61 18.93 21.49
C ASP A 188 -2.13 20.14 20.65
N ASP A 189 -1.48 19.86 19.53
CA ASP A 189 -0.90 20.84 18.59
C ASP A 189 -1.68 20.89 17.26
N ARG A 190 -2.96 20.48 17.27
CA ARG A 190 -3.79 20.38 16.05
C ARG A 190 -3.90 21.70 15.29
N GLU A 191 -3.99 22.82 16.00
CA GLU A 191 -4.13 24.14 15.37
C GLU A 191 -2.89 24.49 14.53
N ASN A 192 -1.69 24.31 15.10
CA ASN A 192 -0.44 24.50 14.37
C ASN A 192 -0.31 23.47 13.24
N TYR A 193 -0.63 22.20 13.47
CA TYR A 193 -0.61 21.15 12.43
C TYR A 193 -1.46 21.52 11.21
N MET A 194 -2.70 21.99 11.43
CA MET A 194 -3.60 22.46 10.37
C MET A 194 -3.10 23.75 9.71
N GLN A 195 -2.56 24.68 10.48
CA GLN A 195 -2.02 25.93 9.95
C GLN A 195 -0.82 25.64 9.03
N GLN A 196 0.13 24.82 9.46
CA GLN A 196 1.32 24.49 8.67
C GLN A 196 1.00 23.64 7.46
N ARG A 197 0.00 22.75 7.51
CA ARG A 197 -0.48 22.01 6.34
C ARG A 197 -0.73 22.90 5.13
N SER A 198 -1.25 24.11 5.32
CA SER A 198 -1.54 25.07 4.25
C SER A 198 -0.30 25.55 3.49
N GLN A 199 0.90 25.39 4.07
CA GLN A 199 2.18 25.75 3.46
C GLN A 199 2.75 24.62 2.58
N PHE A 200 2.16 23.43 2.62
CA PHE A 200 2.54 22.28 1.80
C PHE A 200 1.59 22.08 0.64
N THR A 201 2.14 21.68 -0.50
CA THR A 201 1.34 21.07 -1.58
C THR A 201 0.85 19.68 -1.14
N ASP A 202 -0.14 19.13 -1.84
CA ASP A 202 -0.70 17.82 -1.48
C ASP A 202 0.34 16.71 -1.61
N SER A 203 1.16 16.74 -2.67
CA SER A 203 2.25 15.79 -2.88
C SER A 203 3.30 15.87 -1.77
N GLU A 204 3.78 17.07 -1.43
CA GLU A 204 4.74 17.25 -0.33
C GLU A 204 4.17 16.76 1.01
N TRP A 205 2.88 17.00 1.27
CA TRP A 205 2.24 16.57 2.50
C TRP A 205 2.08 15.06 2.60
N ILE A 206 1.64 14.41 1.52
CA ILE A 206 1.56 12.96 1.43
C ILE A 206 2.96 12.35 1.60
N ASP A 207 3.98 12.96 0.99
CA ASP A 207 5.36 12.52 1.11
C ASP A 207 5.90 12.65 2.53
N LEU A 208 5.57 13.74 3.24
CA LEU A 208 5.86 13.88 4.67
C LEU A 208 5.16 12.80 5.50
N LEU A 209 3.90 12.47 5.23
CA LEU A 209 3.21 11.37 5.93
C LEU A 209 3.88 10.02 5.64
N MET A 210 4.29 9.76 4.40
CA MET A 210 5.03 8.57 3.99
C MET A 210 6.40 8.48 4.69
N GLN A 211 7.15 9.57 4.76
CA GLN A 211 8.40 9.65 5.52
C GLN A 211 8.15 9.44 7.02
N SER A 212 7.06 9.96 7.56
CA SER A 212 6.70 9.82 8.97
C SER A 212 6.43 8.37 9.39
N ILE A 213 5.88 7.54 8.48
CA ILE A 213 5.72 6.09 8.67
C ILE A 213 6.97 5.28 8.26
N GLY A 214 8.03 5.95 7.79
CA GLY A 214 9.35 5.38 7.53
C GLY A 214 9.64 5.02 6.08
N PHE A 215 8.76 5.31 5.12
CA PHE A 215 8.95 4.96 3.71
C PHE A 215 9.55 6.12 2.90
N ASN A 216 10.38 5.77 1.91
CA ASN A 216 10.88 6.71 0.91
C ASN A 216 9.80 6.95 -0.16
N PRO A 217 9.17 8.15 -0.22
CA PRO A 217 8.06 8.43 -1.13
C PRO A 217 8.40 8.30 -2.62
N ASP A 218 9.65 8.51 -3.02
CA ASP A 218 10.07 8.50 -4.43
C ASP A 218 9.93 7.13 -5.12
N LEU A 219 9.83 6.07 -4.32
CA LEU A 219 9.70 4.70 -4.78
C LEU A 219 8.24 4.24 -4.93
N PHE A 220 7.26 5.08 -4.59
CA PHE A 220 5.84 4.73 -4.61
C PHE A 220 5.06 5.61 -5.59
N SER A 221 4.13 5.00 -6.33
CA SER A 221 3.12 5.75 -7.09
C SER A 221 2.11 6.41 -6.15
N ASP A 222 1.37 7.42 -6.64
CA ASP A 222 0.35 8.11 -5.85
C ASP A 222 -0.71 7.14 -5.30
N ARG A 223 -1.10 6.13 -6.09
CA ARG A 223 -1.97 5.04 -5.64
C ARG A 223 -1.36 4.25 -4.49
N ALA A 224 -0.09 3.86 -4.60
CA ALA A 224 0.57 3.12 -3.55
C ALA A 224 0.70 3.94 -2.25
N LYS A 225 1.04 5.24 -2.35
CA LYS A 225 1.05 6.16 -1.21
C LYS A 225 -0.33 6.25 -0.56
N LEU A 226 -1.39 6.41 -1.35
CA LEU A 226 -2.76 6.48 -0.84
C LEU A 226 -3.18 5.18 -0.11
N LEU A 227 -2.86 4.00 -0.67
CA LEU A 227 -3.13 2.72 -0.01
C LEU A 227 -2.34 2.55 1.30
N HIS A 228 -1.11 3.07 1.38
CA HIS A 228 -0.37 3.15 2.64
C HIS A 228 -1.06 4.05 3.67
N LEU A 229 -1.61 5.20 3.26
CA LEU A 229 -2.39 6.07 4.13
C LEU A 229 -3.70 5.41 4.60
N VAL A 230 -4.33 4.53 3.81
CA VAL A 230 -5.50 3.76 4.26
C VAL A 230 -5.18 2.92 5.51
N ARG A 231 -3.96 2.41 5.66
CA ARG A 231 -3.54 1.70 6.90
C ARG A 231 -3.52 2.60 8.14
N MET A 232 -3.46 3.93 7.96
CA MET A 232 -3.50 4.90 9.05
C MET A 232 -4.93 5.31 9.44
N VAL A 233 -5.92 5.08 8.57
CA VAL A 233 -7.32 5.45 8.82
C VAL A 233 -7.88 4.91 10.15
N PRO A 234 -7.60 3.66 10.58
CA PRO A 234 -8.03 3.17 11.90
C PRO A 234 -7.64 4.08 13.08
N PHE A 235 -6.52 4.80 13.00
CA PHE A 235 -6.01 5.68 14.05
C PHE A 235 -6.67 7.07 14.09
N VAL A 236 -7.33 7.49 13.01
CA VAL A 236 -7.91 8.85 12.87
C VAL A 236 -9.43 8.84 12.70
N GLU A 237 -10.02 7.67 12.44
CA GLU A 237 -11.46 7.48 12.32
C GLU A 237 -11.98 6.58 13.46
N ARG A 238 -13.17 6.87 14.00
CA ARG A 238 -13.75 6.10 15.12
C ARG A 238 -14.47 4.87 14.61
N ASN A 239 -14.24 3.72 15.25
CA ASN A 239 -14.91 2.45 14.90
C ASN A 239 -14.82 2.15 13.39
N TYR A 240 -13.63 2.32 12.84
CA TYR A 240 -13.33 1.95 11.47
C TYR A 240 -12.84 0.51 11.43
N ASN A 241 -13.29 -0.26 10.44
CA ASN A 241 -13.12 -1.70 10.38
C ASN A 241 -12.45 -2.01 9.05
N LEU A 242 -11.17 -2.36 9.12
CA LEU A 242 -10.31 -2.59 7.97
C LEU A 242 -9.91 -4.06 7.93
N VAL A 243 -9.91 -4.64 6.74
CA VAL A 243 -9.29 -5.95 6.51
C VAL A 243 -8.18 -5.79 5.49
N GLU A 244 -7.02 -6.37 5.76
CA GLU A 244 -5.89 -6.43 4.84
C GLU A 244 -5.43 -7.88 4.67
N LEU A 245 -5.60 -8.41 3.47
CA LEU A 245 -5.15 -9.75 3.10
C LEU A 245 -4.22 -9.66 1.89
N GLY A 246 -3.08 -10.34 1.96
CA GLY A 246 -2.17 -10.44 0.81
C GLY A 246 -0.88 -11.21 1.09
N PRO A 247 0.10 -11.15 0.18
CA PRO A 247 1.37 -11.87 0.29
C PRO A 247 2.16 -11.51 1.54
N LYS A 248 3.06 -12.41 1.97
CA LYS A 248 3.96 -12.18 3.11
C LYS A 248 4.97 -11.05 2.81
N GLY A 249 5.41 -10.35 3.86
CA GLY A 249 6.50 -9.36 3.74
C GLY A 249 6.11 -7.96 3.24
N THR A 250 4.82 -7.62 3.19
CA THR A 250 4.32 -6.30 2.75
C THR A 250 4.13 -5.27 3.88
N GLY A 251 4.64 -5.56 5.08
CA GLY A 251 4.60 -4.64 6.25
C GLY A 251 3.26 -4.47 6.94
N LYS A 252 2.30 -5.38 6.70
CA LYS A 252 0.92 -5.28 7.17
C LYS A 252 0.78 -5.10 8.69
N SER A 253 1.60 -5.81 9.47
CA SER A 253 1.54 -5.78 10.95
C SER A 253 2.37 -4.64 11.55
N HIS A 254 3.38 -4.15 10.82
CA HIS A 254 4.38 -3.19 11.33
C HIS A 254 3.74 -1.87 11.78
N ILE A 255 2.79 -1.35 10.99
CA ILE A 255 2.11 -0.10 11.31
C ILE A 255 1.35 -0.22 12.63
N TYR A 256 0.67 -1.33 12.88
CA TYR A 256 -0.13 -1.50 14.09
C TYR A 256 0.67 -1.80 15.35
N SER A 257 1.93 -2.22 15.22
CA SER A 257 2.83 -2.44 16.37
C SER A 257 3.68 -1.22 16.72
N GLU A 258 4.11 -0.43 15.74
CA GLU A 258 5.14 0.60 15.94
C GLU A 258 4.67 2.03 15.71
N PHE A 259 3.53 2.26 15.03
CA PHE A 259 3.09 3.61 14.61
C PHE A 259 2.36 4.43 15.68
N SER A 260 1.84 3.82 16.74
CA SER A 260 1.07 4.61 17.69
C SER A 260 1.05 3.99 19.08
N PRO A 261 1.25 4.80 20.14
CA PRO A 261 0.98 4.37 21.52
C PRO A 261 -0.52 4.28 21.83
N HIS A 262 -1.39 4.56 20.85
CA HIS A 262 -2.84 4.34 20.90
C HIS A 262 -3.27 3.09 20.09
N GLY A 263 -2.32 2.32 19.56
CA GLY A 263 -2.57 1.03 18.89
C GLY A 263 -2.18 -0.18 19.73
N MET A 264 -2.95 -1.27 19.59
CA MET A 264 -2.60 -2.58 20.15
C MET A 264 -2.66 -3.66 19.07
N LEU A 265 -1.53 -4.33 18.83
CA LEU A 265 -1.46 -5.52 17.97
C LEU A 265 -1.65 -6.79 18.80
N ILE A 266 -2.57 -7.66 18.37
CA ILE A 266 -2.80 -8.96 18.98
C ILE A 266 -2.38 -10.05 18.00
N SER A 267 -1.31 -10.77 18.34
CA SER A 267 -0.81 -11.90 17.55
C SER A 267 -1.51 -13.22 17.95
N GLY A 268 -1.68 -14.12 16.99
CA GLY A 268 -2.07 -15.51 17.25
C GLY A 268 -3.55 -15.85 17.10
N GLY A 269 -4.41 -14.90 16.70
CA GLY A 269 -5.82 -15.15 16.31
C GLY A 269 -6.79 -15.64 17.41
N GLU A 270 -6.29 -16.05 18.59
CA GLU A 270 -7.11 -16.46 19.72
C GLU A 270 -7.21 -15.34 20.75
N VAL A 271 -8.29 -14.56 20.64
CA VAL A 271 -8.64 -13.51 21.61
C VAL A 271 -9.89 -13.93 22.37
N THR A 272 -9.89 -13.74 23.69
CA THR A 272 -11.07 -14.00 24.51
C THR A 272 -11.96 -12.78 24.60
N VAL A 273 -13.27 -12.98 24.80
CA VAL A 273 -14.22 -11.89 25.02
C VAL A 273 -13.80 -10.99 26.20
N ALA A 274 -13.23 -11.59 27.25
CA ALA A 274 -12.77 -10.86 28.43
C ALA A 274 -11.63 -9.89 28.11
N LYS A 275 -10.69 -10.30 27.26
CA LYS A 275 -9.56 -9.45 26.86
C LYS A 275 -10.00 -8.34 25.92
N LEU A 276 -10.91 -8.64 24.98
CA LEU A 276 -11.31 -7.66 23.97
C LEU A 276 -12.35 -6.66 24.51
N PHE A 277 -13.36 -7.12 25.24
CA PHE A 277 -14.56 -6.35 25.58
C PHE A 277 -14.73 -6.07 27.06
N VAL A 278 -15.04 -7.08 27.87
CA VAL A 278 -15.24 -6.93 29.30
C VAL A 278 -15.03 -8.25 30.00
N ASN A 279 -14.30 -8.21 31.10
CA ASN A 279 -14.17 -9.35 31.99
C ASN A 279 -15.32 -9.35 33.02
N ASN A 280 -16.20 -10.34 32.93
CA ASN A 280 -17.38 -10.46 33.79
C ASN A 280 -17.05 -10.71 35.28
N SER A 281 -15.82 -11.16 35.61
CA SER A 281 -15.48 -11.44 37.01
C SER A 281 -15.14 -10.19 37.82
N ASN A 282 -14.68 -9.12 37.17
CA ASN A 282 -14.26 -7.87 37.82
C ASN A 282 -14.85 -6.61 37.18
N GLY A 283 -15.62 -6.73 36.10
CA GLY A 283 -16.24 -5.59 35.39
C GLY A 283 -15.26 -4.73 34.60
N HIS A 284 -13.97 -5.10 34.52
CA HIS A 284 -13.00 -4.28 33.80
C HIS A 284 -13.22 -4.35 32.29
N LEU A 285 -13.27 -3.16 31.71
CA LEU A 285 -13.32 -2.95 30.27
C LEU A 285 -12.05 -3.51 29.61
N GLY A 286 -12.22 -4.15 28.46
CA GLY A 286 -11.16 -4.75 27.66
C GLY A 286 -10.52 -3.73 26.71
N LEU A 287 -9.75 -4.24 25.75
CA LEU A 287 -8.96 -3.42 24.84
C LEU A 287 -9.79 -2.37 24.07
N VAL A 288 -11.01 -2.69 23.64
CA VAL A 288 -11.81 -1.74 22.84
C VAL A 288 -12.21 -0.45 23.56
N GLY A 289 -12.07 -0.45 24.90
CA GLY A 289 -12.43 0.70 25.74
C GLY A 289 -11.36 1.76 25.90
N TYR A 290 -10.11 1.45 25.54
CA TYR A 290 -8.96 2.30 25.89
C TYR A 290 -8.01 2.57 24.73
N TRP A 291 -8.12 1.80 23.65
CA TRP A 291 -7.24 1.90 22.49
C TRP A 291 -7.97 2.53 21.32
N ASP A 292 -7.25 3.27 20.48
CA ASP A 292 -7.81 3.81 19.26
C ASP A 292 -7.96 2.74 18.19
N THR A 293 -7.00 1.82 18.12
CA THR A 293 -6.98 0.74 17.14
C THR A 293 -6.59 -0.56 17.80
N VAL A 294 -7.38 -1.60 17.58
CA VAL A 294 -7.06 -2.99 17.93
C VAL A 294 -6.86 -3.77 16.65
N ALA A 295 -5.62 -4.18 16.39
CA ALA A 295 -5.24 -4.93 15.21
C ALA A 295 -5.05 -6.41 15.54
N PHE A 296 -5.52 -7.29 14.65
CA PHE A 296 -5.41 -8.73 14.76
C PHE A 296 -4.41 -9.21 13.71
N ASP A 297 -3.24 -9.65 14.15
CA ASP A 297 -2.23 -10.23 13.28
C ASP A 297 -2.46 -11.73 13.09
N GLU A 298 -2.00 -12.23 11.95
CA GLU A 298 -2.25 -13.60 11.49
C GLU A 298 -3.73 -13.98 11.59
N PHE A 299 -4.62 -13.04 11.29
CA PHE A 299 -6.05 -13.27 11.37
C PHE A 299 -6.50 -14.37 10.38
N ALA A 300 -5.78 -14.51 9.28
CA ALA A 300 -5.91 -15.60 8.32
C ALA A 300 -5.46 -16.95 8.90
N GLY A 301 -6.23 -17.99 8.62
CA GLY A 301 -5.94 -19.38 8.93
C GLY A 301 -7.21 -20.19 9.21
N LYS A 302 -7.64 -21.00 8.24
CA LYS A 302 -8.86 -21.85 8.33
C LYS A 302 -8.92 -22.78 9.55
N ALA A 303 -7.76 -23.13 10.12
CA ALA A 303 -7.66 -24.01 11.29
C ALA A 303 -7.91 -23.29 12.63
N LYS A 304 -7.81 -21.95 12.66
CA LYS A 304 -8.01 -21.16 13.88
C LYS A 304 -9.48 -21.22 14.30
N LYS A 305 -9.75 -21.33 15.60
CA LYS A 305 -11.12 -21.37 16.14
C LYS A 305 -11.38 -20.14 16.98
N ALA A 306 -12.24 -19.26 16.50
CA ALA A 306 -12.82 -18.21 17.33
C ALA A 306 -14.09 -18.73 18.04
N GLY A 307 -14.34 -18.23 19.25
CA GLY A 307 -15.61 -18.47 19.95
C GLY A 307 -16.75 -17.76 19.22
N ARG A 308 -17.88 -18.44 18.99
CA ARG A 308 -19.06 -17.84 18.33
C ARG A 308 -19.54 -16.58 19.07
N ASP A 309 -19.59 -16.66 20.39
CA ASP A 309 -19.97 -15.54 21.27
C ASP A 309 -19.11 -14.29 21.04
N LEU A 310 -17.80 -14.45 20.76
CA LEU A 310 -16.92 -13.33 20.45
C LEU A 310 -17.35 -12.64 19.16
N VAL A 311 -17.60 -13.42 18.12
CA VAL A 311 -17.94 -12.89 16.80
C VAL A 311 -19.30 -12.19 16.83
N ASP A 312 -20.27 -12.70 17.58
CA ASP A 312 -21.57 -12.06 17.72
C ASP A 312 -21.50 -10.73 18.49
N ILE A 313 -20.66 -10.66 19.53
CA ILE A 313 -20.40 -9.39 20.23
C ILE A 313 -19.67 -8.41 19.30
N MET A 314 -18.70 -8.87 18.52
CA MET A 314 -18.00 -8.05 17.52
C MET A 314 -18.96 -7.50 16.47
N LYS A 315 -19.90 -8.31 15.96
CA LYS A 315 -20.94 -7.82 15.03
C LYS A 315 -21.72 -6.66 15.64
N ASN A 316 -22.16 -6.76 16.90
CA ASN A 316 -22.88 -5.66 17.52
C ASN A 316 -21.99 -4.41 17.66
N TYR A 317 -20.78 -4.59 18.21
CA TYR A 317 -19.82 -3.51 18.41
C TYR A 317 -19.43 -2.78 17.11
N MET A 318 -19.11 -3.52 16.06
CA MET A 318 -18.69 -2.98 14.76
C MET A 318 -19.81 -2.21 14.05
N ALA A 319 -21.08 -2.45 14.40
CA ALA A 319 -22.21 -1.71 13.85
C ALA A 319 -22.60 -0.51 14.71
N ASN A 320 -22.58 -0.65 16.04
CA ASN A 320 -23.22 0.28 16.97
C ASN A 320 -22.24 1.04 17.88
N LYS A 321 -20.94 0.76 17.82
CA LYS A 321 -19.92 1.26 18.77
C LYS A 321 -20.21 0.89 20.22
N SER A 322 -21.08 -0.11 20.43
CA SER A 322 -21.53 -0.54 21.75
C SER A 322 -21.62 -2.05 21.81
N PHE A 323 -21.44 -2.59 23.01
CA PHE A 323 -21.67 -4.00 23.27
C PHE A 323 -22.39 -4.16 24.61
N SER A 324 -23.27 -5.15 24.68
CA SER A 324 -24.02 -5.47 25.89
C SER A 324 -23.60 -6.84 26.40
N ARG A 325 -23.36 -6.95 27.69
CA ARG A 325 -23.10 -8.23 28.35
C ARG A 325 -23.73 -8.23 29.73
N GLY A 326 -24.88 -8.90 29.86
CA GLY A 326 -25.72 -8.82 31.05
C GLY A 326 -26.69 -7.65 30.97
N VAL A 327 -26.73 -6.80 32.01
CA VAL A 327 -27.69 -5.69 32.14
C VAL A 327 -27.11 -4.34 31.69
N GLU A 328 -25.78 -4.21 31.62
CA GLU A 328 -25.09 -2.97 31.24
C GLU A 328 -24.64 -2.98 29.77
N THR A 329 -24.76 -1.82 29.13
CA THR A 329 -24.26 -1.54 27.79
C THR A 329 -23.02 -0.65 27.90
N PHE A 330 -21.92 -1.12 27.34
CA PHE A 330 -20.67 -0.38 27.27
C PHE A 330 -20.50 0.21 25.87
N GLN A 331 -19.91 1.39 25.79
CA GLN A 331 -19.50 2.02 24.54
C GLN A 331 -17.99 1.90 24.36
N GLY A 332 -17.54 1.82 23.11
CA GLY A 332 -16.13 1.83 22.76
C GLY A 332 -15.93 2.42 21.38
N GLU A 333 -14.79 3.07 21.19
CA GLU A 333 -14.51 3.84 19.98
C GLU A 333 -13.37 3.23 19.15
N ALA A 334 -12.74 2.17 19.66
CA ALA A 334 -11.66 1.47 18.99
C ALA A 334 -12.06 0.99 17.59
N SER A 335 -11.20 1.29 16.63
CA SER A 335 -11.19 0.73 15.29
C SER A 335 -10.62 -0.69 15.31
N MET A 336 -11.06 -1.54 14.38
CA MET A 336 -10.56 -2.92 14.25
C MET A 336 -9.85 -3.09 12.92
N ALA A 337 -8.61 -3.60 12.97
CA ALA A 337 -7.84 -3.94 11.78
C ALA A 337 -7.55 -5.45 11.74
N PHE A 338 -7.94 -6.13 10.68
CA PHE A 338 -7.77 -7.58 10.52
C PHE A 338 -6.71 -7.84 9.46
N VAL A 339 -5.54 -8.34 9.89
CA VAL A 339 -4.39 -8.52 9.02
C VAL A 339 -4.11 -10.00 8.84
N GLY A 340 -4.03 -10.46 7.58
CA GLY A 340 -3.81 -11.86 7.26
C GLY A 340 -3.04 -12.07 5.97
N ASN A 341 -2.55 -13.30 5.77
CA ASN A 341 -1.88 -13.67 4.52
C ASN A 341 -2.84 -14.45 3.62
N THR A 342 -2.71 -14.26 2.30
CA THR A 342 -3.38 -15.12 1.32
C THR A 342 -2.52 -16.34 1.01
N SER A 343 -3.13 -17.51 0.82
CA SER A 343 -2.40 -18.72 0.37
C SER A 343 -2.25 -18.78 -1.14
N HIS A 344 -3.21 -18.21 -1.86
CA HIS A 344 -3.29 -18.26 -3.32
C HIS A 344 -3.21 -16.86 -3.95
N ASN A 345 -2.93 -16.83 -5.24
CA ASN A 345 -2.96 -15.59 -6.02
C ASN A 345 -4.42 -15.20 -6.34
N VAL A 346 -4.61 -13.94 -6.73
CA VAL A 346 -5.95 -13.38 -7.01
C VAL A 346 -6.73 -14.20 -8.04
N PRO A 347 -6.18 -14.57 -9.22
CA PRO A 347 -6.92 -15.38 -10.19
C PRO A 347 -7.44 -16.71 -9.64
N TYR A 348 -6.62 -17.39 -8.82
CA TYR A 348 -7.02 -18.65 -8.21
C TYR A 348 -8.16 -18.45 -7.21
N MET A 349 -8.08 -17.43 -6.35
CA MET A 349 -9.14 -17.11 -5.38
C MET A 349 -10.44 -16.75 -6.09
N LEU A 350 -10.38 -15.86 -7.09
CA LEU A 350 -11.56 -15.46 -7.88
C LEU A 350 -12.20 -16.66 -8.59
N LYS A 351 -11.37 -17.60 -9.09
CA LYS A 351 -11.87 -18.81 -9.73
C LYS A 351 -12.52 -19.75 -8.73
N ASN A 352 -11.86 -20.07 -7.62
CA ASN A 352 -12.23 -21.23 -6.79
C ASN A 352 -13.04 -20.90 -5.53
N SER A 353 -13.04 -19.64 -5.09
CA SER A 353 -13.66 -19.22 -3.83
C SER A 353 -14.00 -17.72 -3.86
N ASP A 354 -13.36 -16.94 -2.98
CA ASP A 354 -13.56 -15.52 -2.74
C ASP A 354 -12.29 -14.93 -2.09
N LEU A 355 -12.19 -13.59 -2.04
CA LEU A 355 -11.01 -12.91 -1.48
C LEU A 355 -10.90 -13.01 0.06
N PHE A 356 -11.88 -13.58 0.75
CA PHE A 356 -11.90 -13.81 2.20
C PHE A 356 -11.64 -15.28 2.56
N GLU A 357 -11.32 -16.16 1.61
CA GLU A 357 -11.28 -17.61 1.84
C GLU A 357 -10.37 -18.03 3.01
N GLU A 358 -9.33 -17.26 3.30
CA GLU A 358 -8.37 -17.56 4.37
C GLU A 358 -8.86 -17.21 5.76
N LEU A 359 -10.00 -16.50 5.88
CA LEU A 359 -10.57 -16.21 7.18
C LEU A 359 -11.03 -17.50 7.89
N PRO A 360 -10.92 -17.55 9.23
CA PRO A 360 -11.52 -18.63 9.99
C PRO A 360 -13.03 -18.72 9.73
N LYS A 361 -13.58 -19.95 9.75
CA LYS A 361 -14.98 -20.20 9.39
C LYS A 361 -16.01 -19.35 10.14
N GLN A 362 -15.69 -18.93 11.37
CA GLN A 362 -16.57 -18.08 12.18
C GLN A 362 -16.60 -16.63 11.69
N TYR A 363 -15.53 -16.15 11.05
CA TYR A 363 -15.43 -14.80 10.47
C TYR A 363 -15.79 -14.77 8.99
N HIS A 364 -15.78 -15.92 8.30
CA HIS A 364 -16.34 -16.10 6.96
C HIS A 364 -17.89 -16.15 7.04
N ASP A 365 -18.46 -15.09 7.61
CA ASP A 365 -19.90 -14.92 7.88
C ASP A 365 -20.35 -13.61 7.23
N PRO A 366 -21.38 -13.63 6.35
CA PRO A 366 -21.83 -12.44 5.64
C PRO A 366 -22.19 -11.26 6.55
N ALA A 367 -22.79 -11.52 7.71
CA ALA A 367 -23.13 -10.44 8.64
C ALA A 367 -21.89 -9.81 9.28
N PHE A 368 -20.85 -10.59 9.56
CA PHE A 368 -19.57 -10.05 10.03
C PHE A 368 -18.87 -9.24 8.93
N LEU A 369 -18.73 -9.83 7.73
CA LEU A 369 -18.03 -9.22 6.59
C LEU A 369 -18.69 -7.92 6.11
N ASP A 370 -20.01 -7.82 6.17
CA ASP A 370 -20.75 -6.61 5.80
C ASP A 370 -20.46 -5.40 6.72
N ARG A 371 -19.83 -5.63 7.88
CA ARG A 371 -19.38 -4.56 8.80
C ARG A 371 -17.93 -4.14 8.58
N ILE A 372 -17.23 -4.76 7.63
CA ILE A 372 -15.92 -4.32 7.18
C ILE A 372 -16.12 -3.12 6.25
N HIS A 373 -15.54 -1.98 6.60
CA HIS A 373 -15.70 -0.74 5.85
C HIS A 373 -14.83 -0.75 4.58
N PHE A 374 -13.66 -1.39 4.64
CA PHE A 374 -12.70 -1.39 3.53
C PHE A 374 -11.90 -2.69 3.46
N TYR A 375 -11.76 -3.24 2.25
CA TYR A 375 -10.81 -4.29 1.93
C TYR A 375 -9.55 -3.70 1.30
N LEU A 376 -8.43 -3.79 2.00
CA LEU A 376 -7.13 -3.34 1.53
C LEU A 376 -6.42 -4.49 0.79
N PRO A 377 -6.20 -4.38 -0.54
CA PRO A 377 -5.62 -5.44 -1.35
C PRO A 377 -4.11 -5.56 -1.08
N GLY A 378 -3.73 -6.46 -0.18
CA GLY A 378 -2.34 -6.65 0.25
C GLY A 378 -1.41 -7.08 -0.90
N TRP A 379 -1.95 -7.57 -2.02
CA TRP A 379 -1.20 -7.93 -3.25
C TRP A 379 -0.82 -6.73 -4.13
N GLU A 380 -1.36 -5.55 -3.87
CA GLU A 380 -0.91 -4.34 -4.56
C GLU A 380 0.42 -3.81 -4.00
N PHE A 381 0.69 -4.07 -2.72
CA PHE A 381 1.93 -3.68 -2.05
C PHE A 381 3.12 -4.52 -2.53
N GLU A 382 4.26 -3.85 -2.70
CA GLU A 382 5.52 -4.54 -2.91
C GLU A 382 6.02 -5.20 -1.62
N GLN A 383 6.85 -6.22 -1.78
CA GLN A 383 7.59 -6.77 -0.66
C GLN A 383 8.60 -5.73 -0.16
N ILE A 384 8.59 -5.45 1.14
CA ILE A 384 9.43 -4.41 1.72
C ILE A 384 10.90 -4.80 1.62
N ARG A 385 11.70 -3.90 1.03
CA ARG A 385 13.15 -3.97 0.91
C ARG A 385 13.81 -2.86 1.72
N SER A 386 15.09 -3.01 2.06
CA SER A 386 15.85 -2.00 2.83
C SER A 386 15.89 -0.63 2.16
N GLU A 387 15.96 -0.59 0.84
CA GLU A 387 15.98 0.64 0.03
C GLU A 387 14.66 1.42 0.07
N MET A 388 13.55 0.78 0.48
CA MET A 388 12.25 1.43 0.59
C MET A 388 12.12 2.31 1.83
N PHE A 389 13.06 2.22 2.77
CA PHE A 389 13.04 3.04 3.97
C PHE A 389 13.68 4.40 3.72
N THR A 390 13.06 5.46 4.25
CA THR A 390 13.57 6.82 4.09
C THR A 390 14.76 7.11 5.01
N SER A 391 15.69 7.91 4.52
CA SER A 391 16.72 8.58 5.31
C SER A 391 16.37 10.03 5.69
N GLY A 392 15.21 10.52 5.22
CA GLY A 392 14.74 11.88 5.44
C GLY A 392 14.13 12.15 6.82
N PHE A 393 13.63 13.36 6.99
CA PHE A 393 12.94 13.81 8.19
C PHE A 393 11.44 13.51 8.08
N GLY A 394 10.84 13.04 9.17
CA GLY A 394 9.39 12.89 9.30
C GLY A 394 8.93 13.25 10.70
N PHE A 395 7.62 13.28 10.91
CA PHE A 395 7.06 13.49 12.25
C PHE A 395 7.55 12.41 13.21
N VAL A 396 7.81 12.81 14.45
CA VAL A 396 7.93 11.86 15.55
C VAL A 396 6.62 11.09 15.65
N VAL A 397 6.71 9.76 15.66
CA VAL A 397 5.55 8.86 15.63
C VAL A 397 4.48 9.24 16.66
N ASP A 398 4.90 9.56 17.87
CA ASP A 398 4.02 9.90 18.98
C ASP A 398 3.35 11.29 18.83
N TYR A 399 4.03 12.28 18.23
CA TYR A 399 3.40 13.56 17.88
C TYR A 399 2.28 13.34 16.87
N LEU A 400 2.56 12.62 15.77
CA LEU A 400 1.56 12.34 14.76
C LEU A 400 0.41 11.50 15.33
N ALA A 401 0.71 10.48 16.14
CA ALA A 401 -0.30 9.65 16.77
C ALA A 401 -1.26 10.45 17.67
N GLU A 402 -0.75 11.43 18.43
CA GLU A 402 -1.59 12.30 19.26
C GLU A 402 -2.45 13.25 18.44
N ILE A 403 -1.92 13.80 17.33
CA ILE A 403 -2.73 14.57 16.38
C ILE A 403 -3.86 13.71 15.81
N LEU A 404 -3.57 12.49 15.35
CA LEU A 404 -4.56 11.59 14.78
C LEU A 404 -5.62 11.20 15.82
N HIS A 405 -5.22 10.87 17.05
CA HIS A 405 -6.11 10.60 18.18
C HIS A 405 -7.12 11.73 18.38
N ASN A 406 -6.64 12.97 18.45
CA ASN A 406 -7.49 14.13 18.68
C ASN A 406 -8.33 14.50 17.43
N LEU A 407 -7.90 14.14 16.22
CA LEU A 407 -8.70 14.30 14.99
C LEU A 407 -9.85 13.31 14.87
N ARG A 408 -9.89 12.25 15.70
CA ARG A 408 -11.01 11.29 15.75
C ARG A 408 -12.34 11.95 16.12
N ASP A 409 -12.29 13.11 16.78
CA ASP A 409 -13.46 13.88 17.21
C ASP A 409 -14.13 14.65 16.05
N ALA A 410 -13.38 14.96 14.99
CA ALA A 410 -13.91 15.62 13.82
C ALA A 410 -14.71 14.63 12.97
N ASP A 411 -15.69 15.11 12.21
CA ASP A 411 -16.45 14.31 11.25
C ASP A 411 -16.42 15.00 9.89
N TYR A 412 -15.87 14.30 8.88
CA TYR A 412 -15.77 14.76 7.50
C TYR A 412 -16.55 13.85 6.54
N SER A 413 -17.43 12.99 7.05
CA SER A 413 -18.17 11.98 6.29
C SER A 413 -19.08 12.54 5.20
N ASP A 414 -19.56 13.78 5.34
CA ASP A 414 -20.51 14.44 4.45
C ASP A 414 -19.87 15.44 3.47
N ARG A 415 -18.56 15.73 3.60
CA ARG A 415 -17.91 16.83 2.88
C ARG A 415 -17.97 16.69 1.35
N PHE A 416 -17.98 15.46 0.85
CA PHE A 416 -18.08 15.20 -0.59
C PHE A 416 -19.51 15.39 -1.14
N GLU A 417 -20.56 15.33 -0.30
CA GLU A 417 -21.96 15.28 -0.76
C GLU A 417 -22.40 16.55 -1.50
N LYS A 418 -21.70 17.67 -1.28
CA LYS A 418 -21.91 18.91 -2.03
C LYS A 418 -21.52 18.78 -3.51
N TYR A 419 -20.58 17.90 -3.83
CA TYR A 419 -19.96 17.79 -5.15
C TYR A 419 -20.24 16.45 -5.84
N PHE A 420 -20.50 15.40 -5.06
CA PHE A 420 -20.70 14.04 -5.56
C PHE A 420 -21.91 13.38 -4.88
N GLU A 421 -22.73 12.71 -5.67
CA GLU A 421 -23.88 11.93 -5.20
C GLU A 421 -23.59 10.44 -5.38
N LEU A 422 -23.63 9.67 -4.28
CA LEU A 422 -23.48 8.22 -4.34
C LEU A 422 -24.74 7.56 -4.92
N SER A 423 -24.58 6.44 -5.64
CA SER A 423 -25.71 5.69 -6.18
C SER A 423 -26.79 5.40 -5.13
N SER A 424 -28.05 5.55 -5.56
CA SER A 424 -29.22 5.24 -4.74
C SER A 424 -29.35 3.75 -4.44
N THR A 425 -28.73 2.87 -5.22
CA THR A 425 -28.76 1.41 -5.01
C THR A 425 -27.91 0.97 -3.82
N LEU A 426 -26.94 1.77 -3.39
CA LEU A 426 -26.05 1.41 -2.28
C LEU A 426 -26.82 1.33 -0.96
N SER A 427 -26.58 0.26 -0.20
CA SER A 427 -27.18 0.11 1.13
C SER A 427 -26.62 1.14 2.12
N THR A 428 -27.31 1.34 3.25
CA THR A 428 -26.83 2.24 4.31
C THR A 428 -25.44 1.83 4.83
N ARG A 429 -25.13 0.53 4.88
CA ARG A 429 -23.81 0.04 5.33
C ARG A 429 -22.73 0.29 4.28
N ASP A 430 -23.07 0.20 3.00
CA ASP A 430 -22.14 0.56 1.92
C ASP A 430 -21.80 2.04 1.99
N LYS A 431 -22.81 2.90 2.16
CA LYS A 431 -22.63 4.33 2.34
C LYS A 431 -21.80 4.65 3.58
N ASP A 432 -22.05 4.01 4.73
CA ASP A 432 -21.26 4.19 5.95
C ASP A 432 -19.78 3.80 5.76
N GLY A 433 -19.51 2.66 5.11
CA GLY A 433 -18.15 2.22 4.81
C GLY A 433 -17.37 3.20 3.93
N ILE A 434 -18.02 3.70 2.87
CA ILE A 434 -17.45 4.72 1.98
C ILE A 434 -17.19 6.01 2.76
N LYS A 435 -18.19 6.50 3.49
CA LYS A 435 -18.13 7.74 4.27
C LYS A 435 -17.02 7.74 5.31
N LYS A 436 -16.88 6.66 6.08
CA LYS A 436 -15.81 6.54 7.09
C LYS A 436 -14.42 6.50 6.47
N THR A 437 -14.26 5.74 5.38
CA THR A 437 -12.98 5.71 4.66
C THR A 437 -12.61 7.09 4.14
N PHE A 438 -13.55 7.76 3.47
CA PHE A 438 -13.37 9.10 2.95
C PHE A 438 -13.04 10.11 4.06
N SER A 439 -13.79 10.09 5.17
CA SER A 439 -13.56 10.94 6.35
C SER A 439 -12.14 10.74 6.90
N GLY A 440 -11.70 9.50 7.06
CA GLY A 440 -10.35 9.19 7.52
C GLY A 440 -9.26 9.72 6.59
N LEU A 441 -9.40 9.51 5.28
CA LEU A 441 -8.47 10.03 4.27
C LEU A 441 -8.45 11.57 4.24
N MET A 442 -9.63 12.21 4.36
CA MET A 442 -9.74 13.66 4.48
C MET A 442 -9.01 14.17 5.72
N LYS A 443 -9.17 13.54 6.89
CA LYS A 443 -8.46 13.95 8.11
C LYS A 443 -6.94 13.83 8.00
N LEU A 444 -6.44 12.84 7.24
CA LEU A 444 -5.00 12.66 7.01
C LEU A 444 -4.44 13.72 6.05
N ILE A 445 -5.08 13.92 4.89
CA ILE A 445 -4.54 14.73 3.80
C ILE A 445 -4.98 16.19 3.89
N TYR A 446 -6.19 16.45 4.37
CA TYR A 446 -6.82 17.77 4.53
C TYR A 446 -7.39 17.94 5.95
N PRO A 447 -6.53 17.94 6.99
CA PRO A 447 -6.94 17.95 8.39
C PRO A 447 -7.83 19.15 8.78
N ASP A 448 -7.76 20.28 8.06
CA ASP A 448 -8.61 21.47 8.29
C ASP A 448 -10.00 21.35 7.64
N GLY A 449 -10.29 20.24 6.95
CA GLY A 449 -11.54 19.95 6.29
C GLY A 449 -11.77 20.71 4.98
N LYS A 450 -10.76 21.39 4.44
CA LYS A 450 -10.86 22.15 3.19
C LYS A 450 -10.14 21.42 2.05
N ALA A 451 -10.90 21.05 1.03
CA ALA A 451 -10.39 20.49 -0.22
C ALA A 451 -11.28 20.91 -1.39
N THR A 452 -10.72 20.97 -2.60
CA THR A 452 -11.48 21.16 -3.84
C THR A 452 -12.15 19.84 -4.27
N PRO A 453 -13.17 19.86 -5.14
CA PRO A 453 -13.75 18.61 -5.65
C PRO A 453 -12.73 17.70 -6.35
N GLU A 454 -11.77 18.28 -7.09
CA GLU A 454 -10.70 17.52 -7.77
C GLU A 454 -9.77 16.82 -6.77
N GLN A 455 -9.56 17.41 -5.60
CA GLN A 455 -8.78 16.84 -4.50
C GLN A 455 -9.56 15.76 -3.73
N MET A 456 -10.87 15.93 -3.57
CA MET A 456 -11.74 14.97 -2.88
C MET A 456 -12.01 13.72 -3.70
N GLU A 457 -12.12 13.84 -5.03
CA GLU A 457 -12.53 12.75 -5.91
C GLU A 457 -11.62 11.51 -5.84
N PRO A 458 -10.27 11.62 -5.87
CA PRO A 458 -9.39 10.46 -5.69
C PRO A 458 -9.61 9.74 -4.35
N LEU A 459 -9.89 10.48 -3.28
CA LEU A 459 -10.17 9.91 -1.95
C LEU A 459 -11.50 9.17 -1.94
N LEU A 460 -12.53 9.75 -2.57
CA LEU A 460 -13.84 9.14 -2.71
C LEU A 460 -13.77 7.88 -3.57
N ARG A 461 -13.08 7.92 -4.71
CA ARG A 461 -12.84 6.77 -5.58
C ARG A 461 -12.17 5.63 -4.81
N CYS A 462 -11.10 5.92 -4.06
CA CYS A 462 -10.44 4.93 -3.22
C CYS A 462 -11.40 4.30 -2.20
N ALA A 463 -12.19 5.12 -1.49
CA ALA A 463 -13.18 4.67 -0.52
C ALA A 463 -14.26 3.75 -1.14
N ILE A 464 -14.78 4.12 -2.30
CA ILE A 464 -15.75 3.31 -3.07
C ILE A 464 -15.11 1.99 -3.49
N GLU A 465 -13.88 2.03 -4.02
CA GLU A 465 -13.17 0.85 -4.52
C GLU A 465 -12.94 -0.21 -3.42
N GLY A 466 -12.52 0.22 -2.22
CA GLY A 466 -12.31 -0.69 -1.09
C GLY A 466 -13.60 -1.27 -0.52
N ARG A 467 -14.70 -0.51 -0.52
CA ARG A 467 -16.02 -1.02 -0.10
C ARG A 467 -16.63 -1.95 -1.14
N LYS A 468 -16.46 -1.63 -2.43
CA LYS A 468 -16.86 -2.49 -3.56
C LYS A 468 -16.26 -3.89 -3.43
N ARG A 469 -14.96 -3.99 -3.14
CA ARG A 469 -14.31 -5.30 -2.88
C ARG A 469 -15.03 -6.11 -1.80
N VAL A 470 -15.43 -5.49 -0.69
CA VAL A 470 -16.17 -6.19 0.39
C VAL A 470 -17.52 -6.69 -0.12
N LYS A 471 -18.32 -5.80 -0.72
CA LYS A 471 -19.69 -6.11 -1.16
C LYS A 471 -19.73 -7.12 -2.32
N ASP A 472 -18.82 -7.01 -3.28
CA ASP A 472 -18.76 -7.94 -4.40
C ASP A 472 -18.40 -9.37 -3.93
N GLN A 473 -17.52 -9.50 -2.93
CA GLN A 473 -17.28 -10.81 -2.31
C GLN A 473 -18.46 -11.31 -1.47
N LEU A 474 -19.18 -10.43 -0.77
CA LEU A 474 -20.40 -10.80 -0.06
C LEU A 474 -21.45 -11.40 -0.99
N CYS A 475 -21.67 -10.78 -2.16
CA CYS A 475 -22.57 -11.31 -3.19
C CYS A 475 -22.07 -12.63 -3.83
N ARG A 476 -20.81 -13.04 -3.60
CA ARG A 476 -20.30 -14.37 -3.99
C ARG A 476 -20.51 -15.40 -2.88
N ILE A 477 -20.34 -14.99 -1.63
CA ILE A 477 -20.49 -15.86 -0.45
C ILE A 477 -21.97 -16.14 -0.16
N ASP A 478 -22.83 -15.14 -0.34
CA ASP A 478 -24.27 -15.21 -0.07
C ASP A 478 -25.07 -14.73 -1.28
N SER A 479 -25.74 -15.68 -1.95
CA SER A 479 -26.55 -15.41 -3.14
C SER A 479 -27.84 -14.65 -2.86
N THR A 480 -28.21 -14.43 -1.59
CA THR A 480 -29.39 -13.64 -1.22
C THR A 480 -29.11 -12.14 -1.14
N MET A 481 -27.85 -11.73 -1.22
CA MET A 481 -27.46 -10.32 -1.18
C MET A 481 -27.85 -9.59 -2.47
N GLU A 482 -28.54 -8.46 -2.30
CA GLU A 482 -28.85 -7.57 -3.42
C GLU A 482 -27.56 -7.01 -4.05
N GLU A 483 -27.51 -7.06 -5.38
CA GLU A 483 -26.48 -6.42 -6.18
C GLU A 483 -26.71 -4.91 -6.20
N VAL A 484 -25.61 -4.16 -6.11
CA VAL A 484 -25.63 -2.70 -6.03
C VAL A 484 -24.59 -2.12 -6.95
N GLU A 485 -24.87 -0.94 -7.50
CA GLU A 485 -23.95 -0.25 -8.38
C GLU A 485 -23.04 0.69 -7.59
N PHE A 486 -21.73 0.42 -7.63
CA PHE A 486 -20.69 1.28 -7.05
C PHE A 486 -20.33 2.41 -8.02
N THR A 487 -21.29 3.30 -8.21
CA THR A 487 -21.14 4.52 -9.02
C THR A 487 -21.36 5.77 -8.16
N TYR A 488 -20.81 6.89 -8.62
CA TYR A 488 -21.13 8.22 -8.11
C TYR A 488 -21.36 9.18 -9.27
N LYS A 489 -22.18 10.20 -9.02
CA LYS A 489 -22.50 11.25 -9.97
C LYS A 489 -21.81 12.55 -9.56
N ARG A 490 -21.10 13.17 -10.49
CA ARG A 490 -20.54 14.52 -10.33
C ARG A 490 -21.67 15.55 -10.47
N VAL A 491 -21.82 16.45 -9.50
CA VAL A 491 -22.88 17.47 -9.52
C VAL A 491 -22.59 18.57 -10.55
N SER A 492 -21.31 18.79 -10.89
CA SER A 492 -20.86 19.84 -11.82
C SER A 492 -21.33 19.64 -13.26
N ASP A 493 -21.21 18.42 -13.78
CA ASP A 493 -21.48 18.06 -15.17
C ASP A 493 -22.57 16.98 -15.31
N GLY A 494 -22.98 16.36 -14.19
CA GLY A 494 -23.94 15.27 -14.17
C GLY A 494 -23.37 13.91 -14.60
N GLU A 495 -22.05 13.82 -14.83
CA GLU A 495 -21.37 12.60 -15.26
C GLU A 495 -21.47 11.52 -14.18
N VAL A 496 -21.88 10.31 -14.57
CA VAL A 496 -21.93 9.15 -13.69
C VAL A 496 -20.67 8.33 -13.93
N VAL A 497 -19.88 8.17 -12.88
CA VAL A 497 -18.59 7.47 -12.90
C VAL A 497 -18.75 6.14 -12.15
N ALA A 498 -18.50 5.04 -12.86
CA ALA A 498 -18.41 3.71 -12.25
C ALA A 498 -17.00 3.47 -11.69
N VAL A 499 -16.92 2.96 -10.47
CA VAL A 499 -15.63 2.61 -9.84
C VAL A 499 -15.38 1.12 -9.99
N GLN A 500 -14.30 0.77 -10.68
CA GLN A 500 -13.88 -0.61 -10.91
C GLN A 500 -12.69 -0.96 -10.02
N THR A 501 -12.58 -2.23 -9.64
CA THR A 501 -11.41 -2.72 -8.89
C THR A 501 -10.38 -3.30 -9.87
N LEU A 502 -9.10 -3.35 -9.49
CA LEU A 502 -8.07 -3.95 -10.36
C LEU A 502 -8.36 -5.42 -10.66
N GLU A 503 -8.97 -6.16 -9.74
CA GLU A 503 -9.29 -7.56 -9.95
C GLU A 503 -10.38 -7.74 -11.02
N GLU A 504 -11.30 -6.77 -11.13
CA GLU A 504 -12.32 -6.69 -12.18
C GLU A 504 -11.68 -6.38 -13.54
N LEU A 505 -10.71 -5.46 -13.58
CA LEU A 505 -10.02 -5.04 -14.80
C LEU A 505 -9.03 -6.09 -15.31
N ASP A 506 -8.25 -6.69 -14.41
CA ASP A 506 -7.20 -7.65 -14.75
C ASP A 506 -7.78 -9.03 -15.11
N TYR A 507 -8.89 -9.42 -14.46
CA TYR A 507 -9.46 -10.76 -14.57
C TYR A 507 -11.00 -10.76 -14.73
N PRO A 508 -11.58 -10.05 -15.71
CA PRO A 508 -13.03 -9.85 -15.82
C PRO A 508 -13.83 -11.15 -15.87
N GLN A 509 -13.34 -12.15 -16.63
CA GLN A 509 -14.01 -13.46 -16.75
C GLN A 509 -14.02 -14.27 -15.44
N LEU A 510 -12.97 -14.14 -14.62
CA LEU A 510 -12.89 -14.80 -13.32
C LEU A 510 -13.65 -14.01 -12.25
N TYR A 511 -13.63 -12.68 -12.36
CA TYR A 511 -14.30 -11.80 -11.42
C TYR A 511 -15.83 -11.96 -11.50
N TRP A 512 -16.37 -12.02 -12.71
CA TRP A 512 -17.80 -12.19 -12.94
C TRP A 512 -18.18 -13.66 -13.21
N ARG A 513 -17.38 -14.62 -12.74
CA ARG A 513 -17.63 -16.05 -12.95
C ARG A 513 -19.03 -16.43 -12.46
N GLY A 514 -19.80 -17.10 -13.33
CA GLY A 514 -21.17 -17.50 -13.03
C GLY A 514 -22.22 -16.41 -13.25
N ARG A 515 -21.81 -15.21 -13.74
CA ARG A 515 -22.69 -14.06 -14.01
C ARG A 515 -22.74 -13.61 -15.47
N VAL A 516 -22.24 -14.41 -16.43
CA VAL A 516 -22.33 -14.06 -17.85
C VAL A 516 -23.57 -14.66 -18.51
N ALA A 517 -24.51 -13.79 -18.88
CA ALA A 517 -25.26 -13.92 -20.12
C ALA A 517 -24.72 -12.87 -21.10
N GLU A 518 -24.25 -13.34 -22.27
CA GLU A 518 -24.05 -12.65 -23.55
C GLU A 518 -23.28 -11.31 -23.55
N ASN A 519 -21.95 -11.38 -23.76
CA ASN A 519 -21.18 -10.54 -24.71
C ASN A 519 -19.66 -10.70 -24.50
N SER A 520 -19.12 -11.88 -24.80
CA SER A 520 -17.67 -12.01 -25.06
C SER A 520 -17.43 -13.14 -26.05
N GLU A 521 -17.67 -12.86 -27.33
CA GLU A 521 -16.95 -13.54 -28.40
C GLU A 521 -15.50 -13.03 -28.37
N ASP A 522 -14.68 -13.61 -27.50
CA ASP A 522 -13.22 -13.52 -27.62
C ASP A 522 -12.65 -14.81 -27.03
N GLU A 523 -12.94 -15.92 -27.72
CA GLU A 523 -12.20 -17.16 -27.57
C GLU A 523 -11.00 -17.14 -28.51
N GLY A 524 -9.82 -17.40 -27.93
CA GLY A 524 -8.71 -18.04 -28.62
C GLY A 524 -7.51 -17.15 -28.89
N GLU A 525 -6.54 -17.18 -27.98
CA GLU A 525 -5.10 -17.22 -28.33
C GLU A 525 -4.31 -17.61 -27.07
N ALA A 526 -4.36 -18.92 -26.76
CA ALA A 526 -3.32 -19.52 -25.94
C ALA A 526 -2.10 -19.74 -26.86
N GLU A 527 -0.98 -19.14 -26.48
CA GLU A 527 0.32 -19.25 -27.15
C GLU A 527 0.66 -20.72 -27.44
N SER A 528 1.04 -20.97 -28.69
CA SER A 528 1.63 -22.22 -29.16
C SER A 528 2.96 -22.45 -28.46
N SER A 529 2.98 -23.32 -27.45
CA SER A 529 4.21 -23.89 -26.93
C SER A 529 4.79 -24.85 -27.97
N VAL A 530 5.84 -24.40 -28.64
CA VAL A 530 6.70 -25.25 -29.48
C VAL A 530 7.50 -26.15 -28.54
N ALA A 531 7.10 -27.41 -28.43
CA ALA A 531 7.92 -28.47 -27.87
C ALA A 531 7.78 -29.69 -28.78
N GLY A 532 8.66 -29.74 -29.79
CA GLY A 532 8.93 -30.94 -30.56
C GLY A 532 9.93 -31.83 -29.83
N ASP A 533 9.68 -33.13 -29.94
CA ASP A 533 10.59 -34.26 -29.82
C ASP A 533 10.94 -34.78 -28.42
N ALA A 534 10.14 -35.75 -27.98
CA ALA A 534 10.64 -36.97 -27.35
C ALA A 534 9.81 -38.17 -27.82
N GLU A 535 10.34 -38.92 -28.79
CA GLU A 535 9.85 -40.25 -29.14
C GLU A 535 10.04 -41.23 -27.97
N ALA A 536 8.98 -41.96 -27.61
CA ALA A 536 9.08 -43.29 -27.00
C ALA A 536 7.76 -44.09 -27.14
N ILE A 537 7.67 -44.82 -28.25
CA ILE A 537 7.26 -46.24 -28.38
C ILE A 537 6.13 -46.78 -27.47
N ALA A 538 5.00 -47.14 -28.12
CA ALA A 538 4.11 -48.31 -27.90
C ALA A 538 2.64 -47.89 -28.08
N GLY A 539 1.76 -48.56 -28.81
CA GLY A 539 1.81 -49.75 -29.66
C GLY A 539 0.36 -50.03 -30.12
N ASN A 540 0.23 -50.37 -31.41
CA ASN A 540 -0.76 -51.24 -32.05
C ASN A 540 -2.30 -51.09 -31.88
N GLU A 541 -2.93 -51.38 -33.03
CA GLU A 541 -4.29 -51.91 -33.29
C GLU A 541 -5.43 -50.89 -33.42
N ALA A 542 -5.88 -50.57 -34.64
CA ALA A 542 -6.65 -51.36 -35.63
C ALA A 542 -8.16 -51.24 -35.43
N GLY A 543 -8.86 -50.77 -36.47
CA GLY A 543 -10.32 -50.70 -36.50
C GLY A 543 -10.85 -49.90 -37.69
N ALA A 544 -10.80 -50.49 -38.88
CA ALA A 544 -11.40 -49.98 -40.11
C ALA A 544 -12.92 -50.20 -40.14
N SER A 545 -13.66 -49.29 -40.80
CA SER A 545 -14.82 -49.53 -41.69
C SER A 545 -15.47 -48.17 -42.03
N GLU A 546 -15.22 -47.63 -43.22
CA GLU A 546 -15.93 -47.87 -44.49
C GLU A 546 -17.29 -47.14 -44.64
N ASN A 547 -17.27 -46.20 -45.60
CA ASN A 547 -18.20 -46.07 -46.72
C ASN A 547 -19.51 -45.23 -46.59
N VAL A 548 -19.49 -44.10 -47.30
CA VAL A 548 -20.36 -43.69 -48.45
C VAL A 548 -20.97 -42.29 -48.32
N ASN A 549 -20.50 -41.42 -49.23
CA ASN A 549 -21.20 -40.33 -49.93
C ASN A 549 -22.64 -39.98 -49.55
N ALA A 550 -22.86 -38.71 -49.19
CA ALA A 550 -23.79 -37.82 -49.92
C ALA A 550 -23.66 -36.37 -49.40
N LEU A 551 -22.96 -35.54 -50.17
CA LEU A 551 -23.08 -34.08 -50.07
C LEU A 551 -24.47 -33.63 -50.57
N PRO A 552 -25.17 -32.73 -49.88
CA PRO A 552 -26.00 -31.76 -50.54
C PRO A 552 -25.20 -30.46 -50.70
N VAL A 553 -25.02 -30.08 -51.96
CA VAL A 553 -24.55 -28.78 -52.42
C VAL A 553 -25.43 -27.68 -51.81
N ALA A 554 -24.89 -26.95 -50.83
CA ALA A 554 -25.47 -25.71 -50.32
C ALA A 554 -24.49 -24.57 -50.59
N ARG A 555 -24.78 -23.85 -51.67
CA ARG A 555 -24.40 -22.46 -52.02
C ARG A 555 -23.25 -21.87 -51.20
N GLN A 556 -22.03 -21.98 -51.74
CA GLN A 556 -20.96 -21.04 -51.48
C GLN A 556 -21.43 -19.64 -51.92
N GLN A 557 -21.80 -18.80 -50.96
CA GLN A 557 -21.67 -17.36 -51.13
C GLN A 557 -20.19 -17.02 -50.86
N GLU A 558 -19.57 -16.37 -51.83
CA GLU A 558 -18.21 -15.84 -51.77
C GLU A 558 -18.10 -14.84 -50.62
N THR A 559 -17.61 -15.26 -49.45
CA THR A 559 -17.03 -14.36 -48.46
C THR A 559 -15.52 -14.38 -48.65
N ALA A 560 -14.96 -13.31 -49.21
CA ALA A 560 -13.52 -13.10 -49.31
C ALA A 560 -12.87 -13.31 -47.94
N THR A 561 -11.97 -14.27 -47.83
CA THR A 561 -11.22 -14.54 -46.60
C THR A 561 -10.27 -13.38 -46.32
N MET A 562 -10.62 -12.48 -45.41
CA MET A 562 -9.77 -11.35 -45.01
C MET A 562 -8.40 -11.85 -44.51
N THR A 563 -7.33 -11.18 -44.93
CA THR A 563 -5.96 -11.45 -44.49
C THR A 563 -5.83 -11.21 -42.97
N PRO A 564 -4.82 -11.78 -42.29
CA PRO A 564 -4.60 -11.54 -40.87
C PRO A 564 -4.46 -10.05 -40.51
N VAL A 565 -3.78 -9.27 -41.35
CA VAL A 565 -3.60 -7.82 -41.16
C VAL A 565 -4.93 -7.07 -41.33
N GLU A 566 -5.73 -7.41 -42.33
CA GLU A 566 -7.07 -6.82 -42.51
C GLU A 566 -8.00 -7.16 -41.34
N ARG A 567 -7.91 -8.38 -40.79
CA ARG A 567 -8.66 -8.78 -39.59
C ARG A 567 -8.23 -7.99 -38.36
N LEU A 568 -6.94 -7.71 -38.20
CA LEU A 568 -6.44 -6.88 -37.11
C LEU A 568 -6.89 -5.42 -37.27
N ALA A 569 -6.80 -4.87 -38.49
CA ALA A 569 -7.25 -3.52 -38.81
C ALA A 569 -8.76 -3.32 -38.56
N ALA A 570 -9.58 -4.36 -38.82
CA ALA A 570 -11.02 -4.34 -38.56
C ALA A 570 -11.37 -4.22 -37.06
N LYS A 571 -10.45 -4.51 -36.15
CA LYS A 571 -10.64 -4.34 -34.70
C LYS A 571 -10.48 -2.89 -34.23
N ALA A 572 -10.05 -1.96 -35.09
CA ALA A 572 -9.91 -0.55 -34.75
C ALA A 572 -11.30 0.11 -34.58
N ASP A 573 -11.76 0.24 -33.34
CA ASP A 573 -13.09 0.75 -33.01
C ASP A 573 -13.13 2.26 -32.73
N GLY A 574 -11.96 2.90 -32.62
CA GLY A 574 -11.82 4.34 -32.35
C GLY A 574 -12.21 4.73 -30.92
N LYS A 575 -12.48 3.77 -30.03
CA LYS A 575 -12.88 4.06 -28.65
C LYS A 575 -11.67 4.50 -27.85
N GLN A 576 -11.84 5.55 -27.06
CA GLN A 576 -10.81 6.00 -26.13
C GLN A 576 -10.56 4.93 -25.06
N TRP A 577 -9.28 4.75 -24.71
CA TRP A 577 -8.87 3.91 -23.59
C TRP A 577 -8.51 4.78 -22.39
N GLU A 578 -9.01 4.40 -21.22
CA GLU A 578 -8.57 4.97 -19.94
C GLU A 578 -7.84 3.86 -19.18
N LEU A 579 -6.52 4.03 -19.03
CA LEU A 579 -5.68 3.11 -18.28
C LEU A 579 -5.69 3.50 -16.81
N VAL A 580 -5.95 2.52 -15.95
CA VAL A 580 -5.97 2.73 -14.50
C VAL A 580 -4.59 2.41 -13.91
N GLU A 581 -4.12 3.23 -12.96
CA GLU A 581 -2.86 2.99 -12.25
C GLU A 581 -2.80 1.56 -11.69
N ASN A 582 -1.67 0.87 -11.84
CA ASN A 582 -1.44 -0.54 -11.48
C ASN A 582 -2.15 -1.61 -12.33
N GLN A 583 -2.98 -1.26 -13.31
CA GLN A 583 -3.66 -2.24 -14.19
C GLN A 583 -2.65 -3.12 -14.95
N ARG A 584 -3.00 -4.40 -15.16
CA ARG A 584 -2.25 -5.36 -15.98
C ARG A 584 -3.02 -5.73 -17.25
N GLY A 585 -2.41 -6.56 -18.11
CA GLY A 585 -3.03 -7.03 -19.34
C GLY A 585 -3.05 -6.00 -20.49
N ILE A 586 -2.37 -4.86 -20.31
CA ILE A 586 -2.19 -3.85 -21.34
C ILE A 586 -0.86 -4.08 -22.05
N THR A 587 -0.90 -4.06 -23.38
CA THR A 587 0.28 -4.21 -24.26
C THR A 587 0.22 -3.18 -25.38
N TYR A 588 1.36 -2.85 -25.98
CA TYR A 588 1.37 -2.02 -27.19
C TYR A 588 0.61 -2.67 -28.33
N TYR A 589 0.62 -4.00 -28.42
CA TYR A 589 -0.16 -4.71 -29.42
C TYR A 589 -1.66 -4.46 -29.25
N LYS A 590 -2.17 -4.48 -28.01
CA LYS A 590 -3.58 -4.21 -27.72
C LYS A 590 -3.97 -2.75 -27.99
N LEU A 591 -3.09 -1.81 -27.65
CA LEU A 591 -3.35 -0.37 -27.79
C LEU A 591 -3.18 0.13 -29.23
N PHE A 592 -2.14 -0.31 -29.92
CA PHE A 592 -1.72 0.28 -31.19
C PHE A 592 -1.87 -0.67 -32.38
N GLY A 593 -1.81 -1.98 -32.16
CA GLY A 593 -1.82 -2.99 -33.22
C GLY A 593 -2.99 -2.85 -34.21
N PRO A 594 -4.25 -2.81 -33.76
CA PRO A 594 -5.41 -2.61 -34.65
C PRO A 594 -5.34 -1.34 -35.51
N TYR A 595 -4.76 -0.26 -34.98
CA TYR A 595 -4.74 1.04 -35.64
C TYR A 595 -3.57 1.20 -36.62
N LEU A 596 -2.47 0.46 -36.39
CA LEU A 596 -1.25 0.49 -37.18
C LEU A 596 -1.10 -0.72 -38.12
N ALA A 597 -2.07 -1.65 -38.10
CA ALA A 597 -2.11 -2.81 -38.97
C ALA A 597 -2.02 -2.41 -40.45
N GLY A 598 -0.99 -2.89 -41.15
CA GLY A 598 -0.77 -2.62 -42.57
C GLY A 598 -0.25 -1.22 -42.90
N ALA A 599 0.10 -0.39 -41.91
CA ALA A 599 0.73 0.89 -42.14
C ALA A 599 2.08 0.72 -42.87
N LYS A 600 2.47 1.65 -43.75
CA LYS A 600 3.80 1.69 -44.38
C LYS A 600 4.64 2.85 -43.87
N LYS A 601 3.99 3.89 -43.34
CA LYS A 601 4.64 5.07 -42.77
C LYS A 601 4.02 5.41 -41.42
N ILE A 602 4.87 5.50 -40.41
CA ILE A 602 4.47 5.84 -39.05
C ILE A 602 5.38 6.97 -38.55
N VAL A 603 4.78 8.02 -38.00
CA VAL A 603 5.49 9.10 -37.31
C VAL A 603 5.15 9.01 -35.83
N VAL A 604 6.18 8.90 -34.99
CA VAL A 604 6.06 8.87 -33.52
C VAL A 604 6.66 10.15 -32.97
N GLU A 605 5.84 10.98 -32.34
CA GLU A 605 6.28 12.14 -31.58
C GLU A 605 6.19 11.80 -30.09
N ASP A 606 7.35 11.66 -29.43
CA ASP A 606 7.43 11.41 -27.99
C ASP A 606 8.70 12.07 -27.45
N ALA A 607 8.53 13.19 -26.72
CA ALA A 607 9.62 13.96 -26.17
C ALA A 607 10.47 13.22 -25.13
N TYR A 608 10.03 12.05 -24.64
CA TYR A 608 10.61 11.36 -23.50
C TYR A 608 11.27 10.03 -23.87
N VAL A 609 11.68 9.79 -25.12
CA VAL A 609 12.52 8.62 -25.42
C VAL A 609 13.98 8.93 -25.10
N ARG A 610 14.34 8.98 -23.81
CA ARG A 610 15.65 9.47 -23.32
C ARG A 610 16.46 8.45 -22.53
N LYS A 611 15.80 7.77 -21.58
CA LYS A 611 16.41 6.84 -20.62
C LYS A 611 16.41 5.40 -21.14
N PRO A 612 17.26 4.50 -20.59
CA PRO A 612 17.35 3.11 -21.04
C PRO A 612 16.01 2.37 -21.10
N TYR A 613 15.18 2.51 -20.06
CA TYR A 613 13.85 1.87 -20.04
C TYR A 613 12.87 2.46 -21.08
N GLN A 614 13.08 3.71 -21.51
CA GLN A 614 12.26 4.38 -22.54
C GLN A 614 12.70 3.94 -23.95
N LEU A 615 14.00 3.73 -24.16
CA LEU A 615 14.52 3.09 -25.36
C LEU A 615 14.00 1.66 -25.52
N ARG A 616 13.93 0.89 -24.42
CA ARG A 616 13.29 -0.44 -24.41
C ARG A 616 11.81 -0.37 -24.79
N ASN A 617 11.07 0.62 -24.28
CA ASN A 617 9.67 0.84 -24.65
C ASN A 617 9.54 1.11 -26.16
N LEU A 618 10.44 1.90 -26.76
CA LEU A 618 10.49 2.08 -28.21
C LEU A 618 10.81 0.76 -28.93
N ALA A 619 11.79 -0.02 -28.46
CA ALA A 619 12.13 -1.32 -29.04
C ALA A 619 10.91 -2.25 -29.07
N GLU A 620 10.18 -2.38 -27.96
CA GLU A 620 8.97 -3.21 -27.88
C GLU A 620 7.83 -2.68 -28.75
N PHE A 621 7.74 -1.36 -28.96
CA PHE A 621 6.82 -0.78 -29.95
C PHE A 621 7.19 -1.19 -31.38
N LEU A 622 8.47 -1.17 -31.73
CA LEU A 622 8.94 -1.62 -33.05
C LEU A 622 8.76 -3.13 -33.23
N GLU A 623 8.98 -3.94 -32.19
CA GLU A 623 8.70 -5.39 -32.21
C GLU A 623 7.22 -5.68 -32.46
N MET A 624 6.33 -4.88 -31.88
CA MET A 624 4.89 -4.98 -32.11
C MET A 624 4.54 -4.73 -33.58
N LEU A 625 5.21 -3.79 -34.26
CA LEU A 625 5.00 -3.52 -35.68
C LEU A 625 5.36 -4.71 -36.58
N LEU A 626 6.33 -5.53 -36.19
CA LEU A 626 6.67 -6.77 -36.91
C LEU A 626 5.48 -7.74 -36.98
N ARG A 627 4.58 -7.70 -35.98
CA ARG A 627 3.34 -8.50 -35.96
C ARG A 627 2.18 -7.85 -36.71
N CYS A 628 2.31 -6.56 -37.06
CA CYS A 628 1.24 -5.75 -37.66
C CYS A 628 1.46 -5.47 -39.15
N LYS A 629 2.67 -5.71 -39.66
CA LYS A 629 3.02 -5.59 -41.08
C LYS A 629 2.92 -6.92 -41.81
N ASN A 630 2.78 -6.88 -43.13
CA ASN A 630 2.99 -8.07 -43.93
C ASN A 630 4.48 -8.45 -43.93
N PRO A 631 4.84 -9.74 -43.86
CA PRO A 631 6.24 -10.16 -43.81
C PRO A 631 7.09 -9.69 -44.99
N ASP A 632 6.47 -9.46 -46.15
CA ASP A 632 7.08 -9.03 -47.41
C ASP A 632 7.14 -7.50 -47.61
N GLU A 633 6.60 -6.72 -46.66
CA GLU A 633 6.58 -5.25 -46.74
C GLU A 633 7.45 -4.62 -45.65
N ASP A 634 8.14 -3.54 -46.01
CA ASP A 634 8.87 -2.70 -45.06
C ASP A 634 7.99 -1.59 -44.50
N VAL A 635 8.23 -1.24 -43.24
CA VAL A 635 7.61 -0.11 -42.55
C VAL A 635 8.65 0.97 -42.28
N ALA A 636 8.35 2.21 -42.65
CA ALA A 636 9.16 3.38 -42.29
C ALA A 636 8.61 4.01 -41.00
N VAL A 637 9.46 4.10 -39.97
CA VAL A 637 9.13 4.75 -38.69
C VAL A 637 10.01 5.97 -38.51
N HIS A 638 9.40 7.13 -38.27
CA HIS A 638 10.12 8.37 -37.98
C HIS A 638 9.83 8.84 -36.55
N LEU A 639 10.86 8.88 -35.70
CA LEU A 639 10.78 9.30 -34.30
C LEU A 639 11.19 10.77 -34.15
N VAL A 640 10.37 11.57 -33.50
CA VAL A 640 10.74 12.91 -33.01
C VAL A 640 10.81 12.85 -31.49
N THR A 641 11.99 13.06 -30.90
CA THR A 641 12.22 13.00 -29.44
C THR A 641 13.03 14.20 -28.92
N GLY A 642 13.10 14.38 -27.61
CA GLY A 642 13.95 15.41 -26.98
C GLY A 642 15.31 14.86 -26.54
N HIS A 643 16.30 15.73 -26.38
CA HIS A 643 17.59 15.33 -25.82
C HIS A 643 17.47 14.95 -24.33
N ASN A 644 18.32 14.02 -23.91
CA ASN A 644 18.56 13.71 -22.50
C ASN A 644 19.40 14.81 -21.82
N ASP A 645 19.58 14.71 -20.51
CA ASP A 645 20.50 15.58 -19.77
C ASP A 645 21.91 15.47 -20.38
N PRO A 646 22.71 16.56 -20.41
CA PRO A 646 23.96 16.62 -21.17
C PRO A 646 24.94 15.46 -20.92
N GLU A 647 24.95 14.90 -19.72
CA GLU A 647 25.81 13.78 -19.32
C GLU A 647 25.39 12.44 -19.93
N PHE A 648 24.14 12.30 -20.40
CA PHE A 648 23.55 11.06 -20.87
C PHE A 648 23.10 11.12 -22.35
N VAL A 649 23.38 12.21 -23.07
CA VAL A 649 23.01 12.35 -24.49
C VAL A 649 23.71 11.31 -25.35
N ASP A 650 24.99 11.07 -25.15
CA ASP A 650 25.74 10.08 -25.92
C ASP A 650 25.17 8.67 -25.74
N ALA A 651 24.77 8.31 -24.51
CA ALA A 651 24.13 7.03 -24.23
C ALA A 651 22.76 6.90 -24.93
N GLN A 652 21.98 7.98 -24.99
CA GLN A 652 20.70 8.01 -25.71
C GLN A 652 20.91 7.81 -27.23
N VAL A 653 21.84 8.55 -27.83
CA VAL A 653 22.15 8.47 -29.26
C VAL A 653 22.64 7.07 -29.64
N ASN A 654 23.59 6.52 -28.87
CA ASN A 654 24.09 5.16 -29.09
C ASN A 654 22.95 4.12 -29.04
N GLY A 655 22.03 4.24 -28.09
CA GLY A 655 20.88 3.33 -27.99
C GLY A 655 19.90 3.48 -29.16
N LEU A 656 19.65 4.70 -29.65
CA LEU A 656 18.81 4.92 -30.83
C LEU A 656 19.46 4.37 -32.10
N ASP A 657 20.76 4.58 -32.30
CA ASP A 657 21.51 4.03 -33.45
C ASP A 657 21.53 2.50 -33.43
N GLU A 658 21.65 1.89 -32.25
CA GLU A 658 21.54 0.43 -32.10
C GLU A 658 20.14 -0.06 -32.52
N LEU A 659 19.07 0.63 -32.12
CA LEU A 659 17.71 0.31 -32.57
C LEU A 659 17.55 0.47 -34.09
N VAL A 660 18.08 1.54 -34.68
CA VAL A 660 18.06 1.75 -36.14
C VAL A 660 18.70 0.56 -36.86
N SER A 661 19.92 0.17 -36.46
CA SER A 661 20.67 -0.92 -37.10
C SER A 661 20.03 -2.30 -36.90
N THR A 662 19.40 -2.53 -35.76
CA THR A 662 18.78 -3.82 -35.41
C THR A 662 17.47 -4.02 -36.17
N PHE A 663 16.58 -3.02 -36.13
CA PHE A 663 15.25 -3.15 -36.72
C PHE A 663 15.23 -3.01 -38.25
N SER A 664 16.22 -2.33 -38.85
CA SER A 664 16.33 -2.26 -40.32
C SER A 664 16.47 -3.64 -40.97
N GLN A 665 17.16 -4.58 -40.29
CA GLN A 665 17.32 -5.95 -40.78
C GLN A 665 16.03 -6.78 -40.70
N LEU A 666 15.04 -6.31 -39.94
CA LEU A 666 13.75 -6.96 -39.72
C LEU A 666 12.61 -6.31 -40.55
N GLY A 667 12.95 -5.39 -41.47
CA GLY A 667 11.99 -4.68 -42.31
C GLY A 667 11.25 -3.54 -41.60
N VAL A 668 11.87 -2.96 -40.56
CA VAL A 668 11.37 -1.77 -39.85
C VAL A 668 12.47 -0.70 -39.90
N ASN A 669 12.31 0.25 -40.81
CA ASN A 669 13.28 1.31 -41.07
C ASN A 669 13.02 2.49 -40.13
N LEU A 670 13.71 2.50 -38.99
CA LEU A 670 13.66 3.59 -38.01
C LEU A 670 14.57 4.75 -38.46
N THR A 671 14.05 5.96 -38.36
CA THR A 671 14.81 7.22 -38.43
C THR A 671 14.42 8.09 -37.25
N TYR A 672 15.29 8.99 -36.80
CA TYR A 672 14.97 9.88 -35.68
C TYR A 672 15.50 11.30 -35.89
N GLU A 673 14.83 12.28 -35.27
CA GLU A 673 15.29 13.66 -35.14
C GLU A 673 15.05 14.17 -33.70
N PHE A 674 15.85 15.16 -33.29
CA PHE A 674 15.70 15.79 -31.98
C PHE A 674 14.98 17.13 -32.07
N ARG A 675 14.00 17.33 -31.18
CA ARG A 675 13.22 18.56 -31.06
C ARG A 675 12.90 18.84 -29.59
N ASP A 676 13.69 19.69 -28.95
CA ASP A 676 13.55 19.98 -27.51
C ASP A 676 12.32 20.83 -27.16
N THR A 677 11.72 21.49 -28.15
CA THR A 677 10.44 22.21 -28.00
C THR A 677 9.21 21.30 -28.11
N LEU A 678 9.41 19.98 -28.27
CA LEU A 678 8.32 19.01 -28.37
C LEU A 678 7.69 18.77 -26.99
N HIS A 679 6.38 18.93 -26.90
CA HIS A 679 5.59 18.59 -25.72
C HIS A 679 4.46 17.60 -26.04
N ASP A 680 3.93 17.67 -27.27
CA ASP A 680 2.85 16.81 -27.73
C ASP A 680 3.32 15.37 -27.94
N ARG A 681 2.43 14.42 -27.66
CA ARG A 681 2.66 12.98 -27.84
C ARG A 681 1.67 12.46 -28.86
N SER A 682 2.16 11.97 -29.99
CA SER A 682 1.32 11.52 -31.09
C SER A 682 1.95 10.35 -31.84
N ILE A 683 1.12 9.44 -32.33
CA ILE A 683 1.52 8.40 -33.27
C ILE A 683 0.59 8.53 -34.47
N THR A 684 1.15 8.85 -35.63
CA THR A 684 0.39 9.10 -36.86
C THR A 684 0.80 8.08 -37.92
N SER A 685 -0.17 7.45 -38.56
CA SER A 685 0.07 6.47 -39.64
C SER A 685 -0.61 6.86 -40.94
N ASP A 686 -0.10 6.31 -42.04
CA ASP A 686 -0.70 6.40 -43.38
C ASP A 686 -2.00 5.58 -43.54
N THR A 687 -2.40 4.82 -42.52
CA THR A 687 -3.74 4.20 -42.42
C THR A 687 -4.85 5.21 -42.09
N GLY A 688 -4.50 6.50 -41.89
CA GLY A 688 -5.42 7.58 -41.56
C GLY A 688 -5.74 7.70 -40.08
N TRP A 689 -5.02 6.99 -39.21
CA TRP A 689 -5.19 7.05 -37.76
C TRP A 689 -4.15 7.96 -37.11
N GLN A 690 -4.61 8.74 -36.14
CA GLN A 690 -3.80 9.48 -35.17
C GLN A 690 -4.12 8.99 -33.77
N ILE A 691 -3.11 8.50 -33.08
CA ILE A 691 -3.19 8.02 -31.71
C ILE A 691 -2.52 9.05 -30.81
N LEU A 692 -3.21 9.46 -29.75
CA LEU A 692 -2.75 10.44 -28.77
C LEU A 692 -2.58 9.75 -27.42
N PRO A 693 -1.40 9.15 -27.15
CA PRO A 693 -1.11 8.53 -25.86
C PRO A 693 -0.70 9.60 -24.84
N GLY A 694 -1.47 9.77 -23.77
CA GLY A 694 -1.25 10.83 -22.78
C GLY A 694 0.16 10.84 -22.15
N ARG A 695 0.82 9.68 -22.06
CA ARG A 695 2.19 9.52 -21.55
C ARG A 695 3.23 9.10 -22.62
N GLY A 696 2.87 9.14 -23.90
CA GLY A 696 3.73 8.60 -24.95
C GLY A 696 3.84 7.08 -24.83
N LEU A 697 5.02 6.54 -25.09
CA LEU A 697 5.32 5.11 -24.92
C LEU A 697 5.60 4.75 -23.46
N ASP A 698 5.91 5.70 -22.57
CA ASP A 698 6.22 5.43 -21.14
C ASP A 698 4.97 5.22 -20.27
N ILE A 699 4.18 4.20 -20.63
CA ILE A 699 2.94 3.81 -19.93
C ILE A 699 3.18 2.78 -18.82
N PHE A 700 4.33 2.11 -18.76
CA PHE A 700 4.59 1.07 -17.76
C PHE A 700 5.24 1.64 -16.49
N GLN A 701 4.92 1.04 -15.35
CA GLN A 701 5.65 1.30 -14.11
C GLN A 701 7.07 0.72 -14.17
N LYS A 702 7.97 1.29 -13.36
CA LYS A 702 9.31 0.75 -13.19
C LYS A 702 9.22 -0.65 -12.55
N PHE A 703 10.09 -1.54 -13.00
CA PHE A 703 10.27 -2.86 -12.43
C PHE A 703 11.76 -3.22 -12.49
N ILE A 704 12.18 -4.24 -11.75
CA ILE A 704 13.58 -4.67 -11.70
C ILE A 704 13.99 -5.22 -13.06
N ASP A 705 14.93 -4.55 -13.72
CA ASP A 705 15.42 -4.89 -15.06
C ASP A 705 16.75 -5.68 -15.04
N GLY A 706 17.48 -5.67 -13.92
CA GLY A 706 18.76 -6.38 -13.77
C GLY A 706 18.69 -7.91 -13.61
N ASP A 707 17.50 -8.49 -13.48
CA ASP A 707 17.32 -9.95 -13.37
C ASP A 707 16.71 -10.53 -14.65
N TRP A 708 17.52 -11.19 -15.47
CA TRP A 708 17.09 -11.78 -16.75
C TRP A 708 16.03 -12.90 -16.60
N LEU A 709 15.86 -13.45 -15.39
CA LEU A 709 14.81 -14.41 -15.07
C LEU A 709 13.45 -13.75 -14.83
N ASN A 710 13.41 -12.42 -14.64
CA ASN A 710 12.18 -11.70 -14.39
C ASN A 710 11.25 -11.76 -15.63
N PRO A 711 10.08 -12.43 -15.56
CA PRO A 711 9.19 -12.55 -16.71
C PRO A 711 8.61 -11.21 -17.16
N LEU A 712 8.63 -10.18 -16.29
CA LEU A 712 8.23 -8.82 -16.65
C LEU A 712 9.10 -8.27 -17.80
N LEU A 713 10.35 -8.72 -17.97
CA LEU A 713 11.20 -8.29 -19.08
C LEU A 713 10.63 -8.72 -20.45
N ARG A 714 9.97 -9.87 -20.54
CA ARG A 714 9.53 -10.45 -21.83
C ARG A 714 8.03 -10.32 -22.08
N HIS A 715 7.22 -10.14 -21.03
CA HIS A 715 5.76 -10.17 -21.13
C HIS A 715 5.15 -8.86 -20.64
N GLN A 716 4.83 -7.95 -21.58
CA GLN A 716 4.16 -6.67 -21.28
C GLN A 716 2.86 -6.84 -20.49
N GLN A 717 2.08 -7.89 -20.79
CA GLN A 717 0.79 -8.16 -20.13
C GLN A 717 0.90 -8.38 -18.62
N LEU A 718 2.08 -8.72 -18.09
CA LEU A 718 2.31 -8.90 -16.66
C LEU A 718 2.71 -7.60 -15.94
N ARG A 719 3.08 -6.56 -16.70
CA ARG A 719 3.54 -5.27 -16.19
C ARG A 719 2.36 -4.43 -15.74
N ARG A 720 2.59 -3.65 -14.68
CA ARG A 720 1.66 -2.64 -14.19
C ARG A 720 1.79 -1.38 -15.05
N VAL A 721 0.67 -0.76 -15.40
CA VAL A 721 0.66 0.53 -16.11
C VAL A 721 0.50 1.73 -15.17
N LYS A 722 0.92 2.89 -15.66
CA LYS A 722 0.66 4.21 -15.09
C LYS A 722 -0.68 4.73 -15.63
N GLU A 723 -1.41 5.47 -14.83
CA GLU A 723 -2.66 6.12 -15.23
C GLU A 723 -2.42 7.05 -16.42
N CYS A 724 -3.17 6.83 -17.50
CA CYS A 724 -3.17 7.69 -18.67
C CYS A 724 -4.39 7.43 -19.56
N LYS A 725 -4.66 8.35 -20.49
CA LYS A 725 -5.69 8.19 -21.52
C LYS A 725 -5.02 8.01 -22.88
N VAL A 726 -5.58 7.15 -23.71
CA VAL A 726 -5.17 6.96 -25.11
C VAL A 726 -6.37 7.26 -25.99
N THR A 727 -6.27 8.32 -26.80
CA THR A 727 -7.34 8.75 -27.70
C THR A 727 -7.00 8.38 -29.13
N TYR A 728 -7.98 7.92 -29.90
CA TYR A 728 -7.84 7.56 -31.30
C TYR A 728 -8.67 8.52 -32.14
N ARG A 729 -8.09 9.05 -33.21
CA ARG A 729 -8.76 9.97 -34.12
C ARG A 729 -8.46 9.55 -35.55
N ARG A 730 -9.44 9.68 -36.44
CA ARG A 730 -9.16 9.67 -37.88
C ARG A 730 -8.70 11.05 -38.32
N ILE A 731 -7.65 11.07 -39.12
CA ILE A 731 -7.27 12.24 -39.88
C ILE A 731 -8.00 12.12 -41.22
N ASP A 732 -8.99 12.98 -41.45
CA ASP A 732 -9.59 13.10 -42.77
C ASP A 732 -8.52 13.64 -43.73
N GLU A 733 -8.27 12.92 -44.83
CA GLU A 733 -7.40 13.41 -45.90
C GLU A 733 -7.95 14.75 -46.41
N LYS A 734 -7.10 15.78 -46.40
CA LYS A 734 -7.38 17.07 -47.02
C LYS A 734 -7.10 17.05 -48.51
#